data_AF-A0A8B5UIF3-F1
#
_entry.id   AF-A0A8B5UIF3-F1
#
_cell.length_a   1.000
_cell.length_b   1.000
_cell.length_c   1.000
_cell.angle_alpha   90.00
_cell.angle_beta   90.00
_cell.angle_gamma   90.00
#
_symmetry.space_group_name_H-M   'P 1'
#
loop_
_entity.id
_entity.type
_entity.pdbx_description
1 polymer ?
#
loop_
_entity_poly.entity_id
_entity_poly.type
_entity_poly.pdbx_seq_one_letter_code
_entity_poly.pdbx_strand_id
1 'polypeptide(L)'
;MTVQVSDRLSQLYVGNGINTRFDFTFRAFEQEDETGIGVRVKIGNEFEFIDEDKYSVTLNPDNFGGFVTFIDAPDATTYFYIAGKTPVDQLLDITNYDNFYPDAIERALDKLTAILQEWKHLVDFETQARILADIDYDALALQREADLKAYIDGIASAITGKPVLGLPTDFVVDGPDTQKQINDRTVQYVDSVASLRLLKPRHNYAVAETTSFYSDTFSGRNRFKWDAANTTDDNGYSIIKVNNISIGRWRMIDDDSITSSQVGVRDSSNSNQLLLNKLIFQFKEFKFINKTIIDDTLVLNSNDVKYTGSSTQSEIFYAGGAGASGALKSIVKTFKENGNAVSNIKLSDLKIAMNRANYTVGFDARYLTNESLIDRLKITGIADTSVGIYLTKCWYSKFRQCMVSGYSDLDAPNRHGIGIYIDSLIANGAQVNAVEFDVKCHSLNYGYLINPQNYIYGLNLLNMATIENCNFGIKVKGSTADLSVRQSVISQYFENNTVDIEWGDETNQRALASQHTWLSCSFDNVHSTIKLWEGSHVFIGCKGVVNLTIGANASVRFVNTPAPTGVVTNLGSDNYFVESNAKTFITSGTYRSGSLPPGAMFKRRFRTTNTSTTFDISKAFSSASFTEGQTAEIRLTSRRDYDLDVKEWRGTLWRKPDGNSFLVKLSETTGLTVSIVGDILTVSDGRGDSKTYELIMHID
;
A
#
# COMPACT_ATOMS: atom_id res chain seq x y z
N MET A 1 78.95 -49.13 38.98
CA MET A 1 78.11 -49.47 37.81
C MET A 1 77.75 -48.13 37.21
N THR A 2 78.01 -47.84 35.93
CA THR A 2 77.83 -46.46 35.44
C THR A 2 76.36 -46.05 35.40
N VAL A 3 75.97 -45.03 36.18
CA VAL A 3 74.62 -44.44 36.12
C VAL A 3 74.44 -43.69 34.80
N GLN A 4 73.49 -44.13 33.96
CA GLN A 4 73.11 -43.39 32.75
C GLN A 4 72.32 -42.14 33.12
N VAL A 5 72.43 -41.09 32.30
CA VAL A 5 71.60 -39.89 32.44
C VAL A 5 70.16 -40.27 32.11
N SER A 6 69.31 -40.37 33.13
CA SER A 6 67.87 -40.61 32.99
C SER A 6 67.12 -39.72 33.97
N ASP A 7 65.99 -39.16 33.53
CA ASP A 7 65.20 -38.30 34.39
C ASP A 7 64.55 -39.12 35.51
N ARG A 8 64.86 -38.77 36.77
CA ARG A 8 64.29 -39.43 37.95
C ARG A 8 62.92 -38.87 38.33
N LEU A 9 62.05 -38.74 37.32
CA LEU A 9 60.70 -38.22 37.42
C LEU A 9 59.76 -38.96 36.48
N SER A 10 58.51 -39.14 36.91
CA SER A 10 57.44 -39.60 36.04
C SER A 10 56.92 -38.46 35.15
N GLN A 11 56.07 -38.80 34.18
CA GLN A 11 55.22 -37.80 33.55
C GLN A 11 54.35 -37.09 34.60
N LEU A 12 53.87 -35.89 34.26
CA LEU A 12 52.87 -35.21 35.06
C LEU A 12 51.53 -35.95 34.95
N TYR A 13 51.01 -36.40 36.08
CA TYR A 13 49.70 -37.02 36.19
C TYR A 13 48.66 -35.98 36.60
N VAL A 14 47.44 -36.22 36.12
CA VAL A 14 46.23 -35.54 36.58
C VAL A 14 45.33 -36.60 37.19
N GLY A 15 44.86 -36.36 38.41
CA GLY A 15 43.91 -37.25 39.06
C GLY A 15 42.60 -37.36 38.30
N ASN A 16 41.81 -38.38 38.60
CA ASN A 16 40.47 -38.56 38.04
C ASN A 16 39.44 -38.98 39.09
N GLY A 17 39.83 -38.96 40.37
CA GLY A 17 39.03 -39.39 41.53
C GLY A 17 38.76 -40.89 41.61
N ILE A 18 39.37 -41.72 40.74
CA ILE A 18 39.09 -43.16 40.63
C ILE A 18 40.36 -44.00 40.70
N ASN A 19 41.39 -43.66 39.93
CA ASN A 19 42.64 -44.43 39.88
C ASN A 19 43.52 -44.09 41.09
N THR A 20 43.96 -45.11 41.81
CA THR A 20 44.90 -44.96 42.92
C THR A 20 46.33 -45.35 42.58
N ARG A 21 46.55 -46.09 41.48
CA ARG A 21 47.87 -46.60 41.09
C ARG A 21 48.45 -45.82 39.91
N PHE A 22 49.71 -45.39 40.06
CA PHE A 22 50.47 -44.65 39.06
C PHE A 22 51.89 -45.21 38.95
N ASP A 23 52.30 -45.60 37.74
CA ASP A 23 53.59 -46.22 37.51
C ASP A 23 54.70 -45.17 37.31
N PHE A 24 55.96 -45.54 37.57
CA PHE A 24 57.14 -44.75 37.23
C PHE A 24 58.22 -45.66 36.63
N THR A 25 59.13 -45.08 35.85
CA THR A 25 60.05 -45.82 34.98
C THR A 25 61.53 -45.51 35.21
N PHE A 26 61.87 -44.87 36.34
CA PHE A 26 63.26 -44.59 36.72
C PHE A 26 63.76 -45.57 37.81
N ARG A 27 65.09 -45.67 37.94
CA ARG A 27 65.75 -46.61 38.87
C ARG A 27 65.75 -46.06 40.31
N ALA A 28 65.43 -46.91 41.28
CA ALA A 28 65.65 -46.68 42.70
C ALA A 28 67.01 -47.25 43.12
N PHE A 29 67.71 -46.58 44.03
CA PHE A 29 69.03 -47.00 44.50
C PHE A 29 68.95 -47.57 45.93
N GLU A 30 69.79 -48.54 46.26
CA GLU A 30 69.81 -49.18 47.59
C GLU A 30 70.23 -48.21 48.70
N GLN A 31 70.89 -47.10 48.34
CA GLN A 31 71.41 -46.06 49.23
C GLN A 31 70.37 -44.98 49.61
N GLU A 32 69.08 -45.26 49.41
CA GLU A 32 67.95 -44.33 49.59
C GLU A 32 67.05 -44.66 50.79
N ASP A 33 67.54 -45.53 51.68
CA ASP A 33 67.20 -45.88 53.07
C ASP A 33 65.73 -46.09 53.49
N GLU A 34 64.70 -45.72 52.71
CA GLU A 34 63.29 -46.06 52.98
C GLU A 34 62.35 -46.13 51.76
N THR A 35 62.86 -45.93 50.53
CA THR A 35 62.33 -46.36 49.20
C THR A 35 62.85 -45.45 48.09
N GLY A 36 63.33 -44.25 48.44
CA GLY A 36 63.92 -43.29 47.50
C GLY A 36 62.94 -42.66 46.52
N ILE A 37 61.64 -42.79 46.76
CA ILE A 37 60.56 -42.32 45.88
C ILE A 37 59.63 -41.38 46.64
N GLY A 38 59.47 -40.16 46.13
CA GLY A 38 58.56 -39.14 46.62
C GLY A 38 57.44 -38.84 45.62
N VAL A 39 56.29 -38.37 46.10
CA VAL A 39 55.25 -37.79 45.23
C VAL A 39 55.14 -36.30 45.49
N ARG A 40 55.12 -35.50 44.43
CA ARG A 40 54.95 -34.04 44.51
C ARG A 40 53.65 -33.59 43.88
N VAL A 41 52.84 -32.85 44.62
CA VAL A 41 51.54 -32.33 44.20
C VAL A 41 51.60 -30.82 43.99
N LYS A 42 50.86 -30.32 43.01
CA LYS A 42 50.75 -28.89 42.73
C LYS A 42 49.86 -28.20 43.76
N ILE A 43 50.40 -27.23 44.48
CA ILE A 43 49.68 -26.36 45.43
C ILE A 43 49.92 -24.91 45.01
N GLY A 44 48.85 -24.24 44.55
CA GLY A 44 48.98 -22.92 43.94
C GLY A 44 49.91 -22.95 42.71
N ASN A 45 51.02 -22.23 42.80
CA ASN A 45 52.03 -22.14 41.73
C ASN A 45 53.26 -23.05 41.98
N GLU A 46 53.31 -23.79 43.08
CA GLU A 46 54.46 -24.61 43.47
C GLU A 46 54.11 -26.10 43.53
N PHE A 47 55.14 -26.95 43.58
CA PHE A 47 54.99 -28.39 43.78
C PHE A 47 55.62 -28.79 45.12
N GLU A 48 54.84 -29.40 46.00
CA GLU A 48 55.27 -29.80 47.35
C GLU A 48 55.22 -31.32 47.51
N PHE A 49 56.13 -31.90 48.32
CA PHE A 49 56.07 -33.32 48.64
C PHE A 49 54.84 -33.61 49.53
N ILE A 50 54.07 -34.62 49.16
CA ILE A 50 53.00 -35.12 50.02
C ILE A 50 53.55 -36.06 51.08
N ASP A 51 52.82 -36.17 52.18
CA ASP A 51 53.15 -37.09 53.29
C ASP A 51 53.20 -38.54 52.80
N GLU A 52 54.21 -39.29 53.26
CA GLU A 52 54.43 -40.70 52.91
C GLU A 52 53.29 -41.58 53.42
N ASP A 53 52.58 -41.16 54.47
CA ASP A 53 51.38 -41.83 54.96
C ASP A 53 50.19 -41.77 53.97
N LYS A 54 50.30 -41.04 52.85
CA LYS A 54 49.24 -40.91 51.83
C LYS A 54 49.41 -41.84 50.63
N TYR A 55 50.54 -42.54 50.52
CA TYR A 55 50.80 -43.43 49.42
C TYR A 55 51.73 -44.58 49.81
N SER A 56 51.71 -45.66 49.05
CA SER A 56 52.63 -46.79 49.21
C SER A 56 53.41 -47.00 47.92
N VAL A 57 54.68 -47.34 48.02
CA VAL A 57 55.57 -47.56 46.87
C VAL A 57 55.83 -49.05 46.71
N THR A 58 55.71 -49.56 45.49
CA THR A 58 56.11 -50.93 45.12
C THR A 58 57.15 -50.86 44.01
N LEU A 59 58.35 -51.38 44.28
CA LEU A 59 59.45 -51.47 43.32
C LEU A 59 59.40 -52.78 42.53
N ASN A 60 59.88 -52.74 41.28
CA ASN A 60 60.11 -53.95 40.51
C ASN A 60 61.32 -54.74 41.06
N PRO A 61 61.41 -56.07 40.85
CA PRO A 61 62.49 -56.91 41.42
C PRO A 61 63.92 -56.51 41.05
N ASP A 62 64.11 -55.74 39.98
CA ASP A 62 65.40 -55.25 39.50
C ASP A 62 65.67 -53.78 39.88
N ASN A 63 64.84 -53.21 40.76
CA ASN A 63 64.83 -51.80 41.17
C ASN A 63 64.67 -50.80 40.01
N PHE A 64 64.22 -51.24 38.83
CA PHE A 64 63.94 -50.37 37.70
C PHE A 64 62.45 -50.13 37.54
N GLY A 65 62.02 -48.91 37.86
CA GLY A 65 60.61 -48.56 37.87
C GLY A 65 59.82 -49.27 38.97
N GLY A 66 58.52 -49.05 38.93
CA GLY A 66 57.60 -49.51 39.94
C GLY A 66 56.32 -48.70 39.87
N PHE A 67 55.56 -48.69 40.95
CA PHE A 67 54.36 -47.89 41.03
C PHE A 67 54.11 -47.38 42.44
N VAL A 68 53.42 -46.23 42.49
CA VAL A 68 52.87 -45.66 43.69
C VAL A 68 51.37 -45.94 43.73
N THR A 69 50.87 -46.38 44.88
CA THR A 69 49.44 -46.55 45.16
C THR A 69 49.02 -45.57 46.24
N PHE A 70 48.19 -44.59 45.89
CA PHE A 70 47.59 -43.64 46.82
C PHE A 70 46.53 -44.32 47.69
N ILE A 71 46.42 -43.86 48.94
CA ILE A 71 45.34 -44.28 49.85
C ILE A 71 43.99 -43.70 49.39
N ASP A 72 43.99 -42.42 49.00
CA ASP A 72 42.82 -41.73 48.44
C ASP A 72 43.09 -41.35 46.98
N ALA A 73 42.16 -41.66 46.06
CA ALA A 73 42.36 -41.35 44.65
C ALA A 73 42.41 -39.82 44.41
N PRO A 74 43.45 -39.29 43.76
CA PRO A 74 43.58 -37.85 43.50
C PRO A 74 42.48 -37.35 42.55
N ASP A 75 41.90 -36.18 42.82
CA ASP A 75 40.78 -35.62 42.05
C ASP A 75 41.19 -35.02 40.69
N ALA A 76 40.19 -34.66 39.87
CA ALA A 76 40.39 -34.11 38.52
C ALA A 76 41.10 -32.75 38.46
N THR A 77 41.31 -32.11 39.61
CA THR A 77 42.02 -30.83 39.74
C THR A 77 43.41 -30.99 40.34
N THR A 78 43.79 -32.20 40.74
CA THR A 78 45.06 -32.52 41.38
C THR A 78 46.10 -32.91 40.32
N TYR A 79 47.12 -32.07 40.17
CA TYR A 79 48.29 -32.33 39.32
C TYR A 79 49.45 -32.82 40.17
N PHE A 80 50.09 -33.93 39.82
CA PHE A 80 51.19 -34.46 40.60
C PHE A 80 52.17 -35.28 39.74
N TYR A 81 53.38 -35.49 40.23
CA TYR A 81 54.36 -36.41 39.62
C TYR A 81 55.12 -37.18 40.70
N ILE A 82 55.66 -38.32 40.30
CA ILE A 82 56.50 -39.18 41.15
C ILE A 82 57.96 -38.82 40.86
N ALA A 83 58.76 -38.59 41.89
CA ALA A 83 60.14 -38.15 41.79
C ALA A 83 61.05 -39.00 42.68
N GLY A 84 62.34 -39.03 42.38
CA GLY A 84 63.34 -39.50 43.33
C GLY A 84 63.35 -38.62 44.59
N LYS A 85 63.55 -39.25 45.75
CA LYS A 85 63.67 -38.59 47.06
C LYS A 85 64.91 -39.14 47.76
N THR A 86 66.08 -38.85 47.22
CA THR A 86 67.35 -39.31 47.80
C THR A 86 67.71 -38.44 49.02
N PRO A 87 67.99 -39.01 50.20
CA PRO A 87 68.49 -38.23 51.32
C PRO A 87 69.81 -37.53 50.99
N VAL A 88 69.90 -36.23 51.32
CA VAL A 88 71.10 -35.41 51.06
C VAL A 88 72.07 -35.53 52.23
N ASP A 89 72.62 -36.72 52.42
CA ASP A 89 73.59 -37.06 53.45
C ASP A 89 74.77 -37.86 52.87
N GLN A 90 75.93 -37.66 53.48
CA GLN A 90 77.14 -38.40 53.12
C GLN A 90 77.28 -39.60 54.07
N LEU A 91 77.05 -40.80 53.54
CA LEU A 91 77.14 -42.04 54.32
C LEU A 91 78.57 -42.60 54.40
N LEU A 92 79.44 -42.25 53.45
CA LEU A 92 80.82 -42.74 53.39
C LEU A 92 81.79 -41.72 53.99
N ASP A 93 82.47 -42.13 55.06
CA ASP A 93 83.61 -41.41 55.64
C ASP A 93 84.91 -42.13 55.25
N ILE A 94 85.86 -41.41 54.63
CA ILE A 94 87.13 -41.98 54.16
C ILE A 94 88.22 -41.61 55.17
N THR A 95 88.77 -42.62 55.84
CA THR A 95 89.86 -42.43 56.81
C THR A 95 91.23 -42.70 56.18
N ASN A 96 92.29 -42.07 56.71
CA ASN A 96 93.66 -42.29 56.22
C ASN A 96 94.16 -43.68 56.66
N TYR A 97 94.80 -44.41 55.74
CA TYR A 97 95.43 -45.74 55.91
C TYR A 97 94.49 -46.96 55.96
N ASP A 98 93.24 -46.83 55.53
CA ASP A 98 92.32 -47.97 55.39
C ASP A 98 92.42 -48.65 54.00
N ASN A 99 91.85 -49.85 53.87
CA ASN A 99 91.79 -50.59 52.61
C ASN A 99 90.95 -49.85 51.56
N PHE A 100 91.39 -49.89 50.31
CA PHE A 100 90.63 -49.33 49.19
C PHE A 100 89.45 -50.24 48.82
N TYR A 101 88.22 -49.76 49.01
CA TYR A 101 86.98 -50.47 48.65
C TYR A 101 86.30 -49.76 47.46
N PRO A 102 86.59 -50.17 46.20
CA PRO A 102 86.00 -49.57 45.00
C PRO A 102 84.46 -49.52 45.04
N ASP A 103 83.83 -50.58 45.56
CA ASP A 103 82.37 -50.69 45.63
C ASP A 103 81.72 -49.71 46.62
N ALA A 104 82.46 -49.25 47.64
CA ALA A 104 81.96 -48.25 48.58
C ALA A 104 82.02 -46.85 47.94
N ILE A 105 83.10 -46.56 47.22
CA ILE A 105 83.28 -45.30 46.48
C ILE A 105 82.25 -45.19 45.36
N GLU A 106 82.05 -46.25 44.56
CA GLU A 106 81.04 -46.24 43.51
C GLU A 106 79.63 -46.02 44.07
N ARG A 107 79.29 -46.66 45.19
CA ARG A 107 77.98 -46.42 45.84
C ARG A 107 77.81 -44.98 46.31
N ALA A 108 78.87 -44.33 46.77
CA ALA A 108 78.83 -42.92 47.16
C ALA A 108 78.74 -41.97 45.95
N LEU A 109 79.45 -42.26 44.87
CA LEU A 109 79.39 -41.49 43.62
C LEU A 109 78.04 -41.64 42.90
N ASP A 110 77.45 -42.84 42.91
CA ASP A 110 76.12 -43.10 42.37
C ASP A 110 75.06 -42.30 43.13
N LYS A 111 75.13 -42.24 44.47
CA LYS A 111 74.25 -41.42 45.31
C LYS A 111 74.39 -39.93 45.02
N LEU A 112 75.63 -39.43 44.92
CA LEU A 112 75.88 -38.03 44.54
C LEU A 112 75.33 -37.69 43.16
N THR A 113 75.45 -38.61 42.21
CA THR A 113 74.92 -38.44 40.85
C THR A 113 73.39 -38.39 40.86
N ALA A 114 72.74 -39.25 41.66
CA ALA A 114 71.28 -39.26 41.84
C ALA A 114 70.75 -37.95 42.44
N ILE A 115 71.38 -37.45 43.52
CA ILE A 115 71.03 -36.17 44.16
C ILE A 115 71.16 -35.01 43.15
N LEU A 116 72.24 -34.97 42.36
CA LEU A 116 72.45 -33.93 41.37
C LEU A 116 71.41 -33.95 40.23
N GLN A 117 70.99 -35.13 39.79
CA GLN A 117 69.94 -35.28 38.78
C GLN A 117 68.59 -34.79 39.31
N GLU A 118 68.24 -35.10 40.56
CA GLU A 118 67.01 -34.61 41.21
C GLU A 118 67.02 -33.08 41.35
N TRP A 119 68.12 -32.51 41.83
CA TRP A 119 68.24 -31.06 42.04
C TRP A 119 68.17 -30.26 40.75
N LYS A 120 68.79 -30.75 39.67
CA LYS A 120 68.71 -30.11 38.36
C LYS A 120 67.26 -29.91 37.92
N HIS A 121 66.43 -30.94 38.08
CA HIS A 121 65.03 -30.89 37.66
C HIS A 121 64.17 -29.98 38.52
N LEU A 122 64.43 -29.91 39.83
CA LEU A 122 63.76 -28.95 40.70
C LEU A 122 64.01 -27.50 40.27
N VAL A 123 65.26 -27.19 39.91
CA VAL A 123 65.63 -25.86 39.40
C VAL A 123 65.00 -25.56 38.04
N ASP A 124 64.94 -26.54 37.13
CA ASP A 124 64.32 -26.37 35.81
C ASP A 124 62.79 -26.12 35.93
N PHE A 125 62.09 -26.85 36.80
CA PHE A 125 60.66 -26.63 37.06
C PHE A 125 60.37 -25.32 37.80
N GLU A 126 61.21 -24.92 38.76
CA GLU A 126 61.13 -23.62 39.42
C GLU A 126 61.28 -22.48 38.41
N THR A 127 62.23 -22.62 37.47
CA THR A 127 62.46 -21.64 36.40
C THR A 127 61.23 -21.53 35.48
N GLN A 128 60.64 -22.65 35.08
CA GLN A 128 59.43 -22.65 34.25
C GLN A 128 58.21 -22.05 34.98
N ALA A 129 58.03 -22.34 36.26
CA ALA A 129 56.96 -21.76 37.07
C ALA A 129 57.10 -20.24 37.24
N ARG A 130 58.33 -19.74 37.43
CA ARG A 130 58.63 -18.30 37.48
C ARG A 130 58.34 -17.59 36.16
N ILE A 131 58.72 -18.19 35.02
CA ILE A 131 58.41 -17.64 33.68
C ILE A 131 56.89 -17.54 33.46
N LEU A 132 56.13 -18.57 33.86
CA LEU A 132 54.68 -18.55 33.71
C LEU A 132 54.01 -17.48 34.58
N ALA A 133 54.50 -17.30 35.82
CA ALA A 133 54.01 -16.26 36.72
C ALA A 133 54.31 -14.84 36.19
N ASP A 134 55.47 -14.62 35.56
CA ASP A 134 55.81 -13.33 34.94
C ASP A 134 54.91 -13.01 33.74
N ILE A 135 54.61 -14.00 32.89
CA ILE A 135 53.68 -13.83 31.75
C ILE A 135 52.27 -13.43 32.24
N ASP A 136 51.78 -14.07 33.29
CA ASP A 136 50.47 -13.75 33.87
C ASP A 136 50.47 -12.36 34.54
N TYR A 137 51.58 -11.96 35.17
CA TYR A 137 51.74 -10.63 35.74
C TYR A 137 51.73 -9.54 34.66
N ASP A 138 52.45 -9.74 33.56
CA ASP A 138 52.49 -8.81 32.42
C ASP A 138 51.12 -8.66 31.75
N ALA A 139 50.38 -9.77 31.58
CA ALA A 139 49.03 -9.74 31.04
C ALA A 139 48.06 -8.94 31.94
N LEU A 140 48.15 -9.13 33.25
CA LEU A 140 47.33 -8.41 34.23
C LEU A 140 47.71 -6.92 34.33
N ALA A 141 49.01 -6.60 34.19
CA ALA A 141 49.51 -5.23 34.16
C ALA A 141 49.00 -4.47 32.93
N LEU A 142 49.08 -5.08 31.74
CA LEU A 142 48.55 -4.51 30.50
C LEU A 142 47.05 -4.21 30.59
N GLN A 143 46.27 -5.10 31.21
CA GLN A 143 44.85 -4.89 31.42
C GLN A 143 44.58 -3.72 32.38
N ARG A 144 45.30 -3.65 33.50
CA ARG A 144 45.17 -2.55 34.47
C ARG A 144 45.55 -1.20 33.88
N GLU A 145 46.60 -1.15 33.07
CA GLU A 145 47.01 0.08 32.37
C GLU A 145 45.95 0.53 31.36
N ALA A 146 45.34 -0.39 30.62
CA ALA A 146 44.26 -0.09 29.69
C ALA A 146 43.02 0.46 30.43
N ASP A 147 42.62 -0.17 31.53
CA ASP A 147 41.48 0.26 32.36
C ASP A 147 41.74 1.62 33.01
N LEU A 148 42.96 1.85 33.53
CA LEU A 148 43.35 3.11 34.13
C LEU A 148 43.38 4.23 33.09
N LYS A 149 43.89 3.97 31.88
CA LYS A 149 43.86 4.92 30.77
C LYS A 149 42.43 5.30 30.39
N ALA A 150 41.52 4.32 30.30
CA ALA A 150 40.11 4.57 29.99
C ALA A 150 39.43 5.44 31.07
N TYR A 151 39.72 5.19 32.35
CA TYR A 151 39.20 5.99 33.46
C TYR A 151 39.73 7.43 33.44
N ILE A 152 41.03 7.63 33.21
CA ILE A 152 41.67 8.95 33.12
C ILE A 152 41.12 9.73 31.92
N ASP A 153 40.97 9.09 30.76
CA ASP A 153 40.41 9.71 29.56
C ASP A 153 38.93 10.09 29.75
N GLY A 154 38.16 9.29 30.49
CA GLY A 154 36.79 9.61 30.89
C GLY A 154 36.71 10.86 31.77
N ILE A 155 37.58 10.99 32.77
CA ILE A 155 37.67 12.19 33.62
C ILE A 155 38.12 13.40 32.80
N ALA A 156 39.12 13.25 31.94
CA ALA A 156 39.63 14.34 31.10
C ALA A 156 38.55 14.86 30.13
N SER A 157 37.74 13.97 29.55
CA SER A 157 36.60 14.32 28.71
C SER A 157 35.52 15.08 29.49
N ALA A 158 35.25 14.69 30.74
CA ALA A 158 34.28 15.36 31.61
C ALA A 158 34.73 16.78 32.02
N ILE A 159 36.04 17.00 32.20
CA ILE A 159 36.61 18.31 32.56
C ILE A 159 36.69 19.25 31.35
N THR A 160 37.06 18.73 30.18
CA THR A 160 37.34 19.55 28.99
C THR A 160 36.12 19.77 28.08
N GLY A 161 35.03 19.03 28.29
CA GLY A 161 33.80 19.15 27.50
C GLY A 161 33.97 18.77 26.02
N LYS A 162 35.07 18.08 25.67
CA LYS A 162 35.38 17.61 24.32
C LYS A 162 35.80 16.14 24.38
N PRO A 163 35.35 15.29 23.45
CA PRO A 163 35.77 13.90 23.41
C PRO A 163 37.26 13.81 23.08
N VAL A 164 38.01 13.08 23.90
CA VAL A 164 39.39 12.69 23.62
C VAL A 164 39.35 11.61 22.53
N LEU A 165 40.11 11.80 21.45
CA LEU A 165 40.14 10.90 20.28
C LEU A 165 40.55 9.47 20.69
N GLY A 166 39.73 8.47 20.34
CA GLY A 166 40.13 7.04 20.38
C GLY A 166 39.28 6.08 21.22
N LEU A 167 38.08 6.46 21.68
CA LEU A 167 37.20 5.55 22.43
C LEU A 167 36.61 4.44 21.53
N PRO A 168 36.63 3.15 21.94
CA PRO A 168 35.92 2.08 21.25
C PRO A 168 34.41 2.35 21.20
N THR A 169 33.75 1.95 20.10
CA THR A 169 32.32 2.28 19.84
C THR A 169 31.34 1.73 20.86
N ASP A 170 31.74 0.77 21.68
CA ASP A 170 30.94 0.20 22.77
C ASP A 170 30.81 1.12 23.98
N PHE A 171 31.76 2.04 24.17
CA PHE A 171 31.80 2.95 25.33
C PHE A 171 31.38 4.37 24.99
N VAL A 172 31.15 4.66 23.70
CA VAL A 172 30.58 5.93 23.25
C VAL A 172 29.06 5.80 23.31
N VAL A 173 28.42 6.49 24.24
CA VAL A 173 26.97 6.47 24.44
C VAL A 173 26.36 7.71 23.78
N ASP A 174 25.29 7.51 22.99
CA ASP A 174 24.44 8.57 22.44
C ASP A 174 22.99 8.29 22.84
N GLY A 175 22.50 9.07 23.82
CA GLY A 175 21.20 8.80 24.45
C GLY A 175 21.20 7.47 25.22
N PRO A 176 20.22 6.57 24.99
CA PRO A 176 20.14 5.27 25.67
C PRO A 176 20.96 4.16 24.99
N ASP A 177 21.53 4.39 23.80
CA ASP A 177 22.21 3.37 23.00
C ASP A 177 23.73 3.66 22.89
N THR A 178 24.54 2.62 22.68
CA THR A 178 25.96 2.77 22.32
C THR A 178 26.15 3.03 20.83
N GLN A 179 27.26 3.65 20.44
CA GLN A 179 27.60 3.87 19.03
C GLN A 179 27.68 2.55 18.24
N LYS A 180 28.09 1.44 18.87
CA LYS A 180 28.04 0.10 18.25
C LYS A 180 26.60 -0.35 17.99
N GLN A 181 25.72 -0.27 18.99
CA GLN A 181 24.30 -0.62 18.81
C GLN A 181 23.66 0.21 17.69
N ILE A 182 23.98 1.51 17.64
CA ILE A 182 23.54 2.40 16.56
C ILE A 182 24.09 1.93 15.21
N ASN A 183 25.37 1.57 15.11
CA ASN A 183 26.00 1.09 13.88
C ASN A 183 25.42 -0.25 13.40
N ASP A 184 25.04 -1.13 14.33
CA ASP A 184 24.46 -2.44 14.05
C ASP A 184 22.97 -2.38 13.67
N ARG A 185 22.29 -1.24 13.87
CA ARG A 185 20.91 -1.06 13.38
C ARG A 185 20.86 -1.27 11.86
N THR A 186 19.96 -2.13 11.42
CA THR A 186 19.77 -2.46 9.99
C THR A 186 19.15 -1.31 9.18
N VAL A 187 18.49 -0.36 9.86
CA VAL A 187 17.81 0.80 9.24
C VAL A 187 18.23 2.09 9.94
N GLN A 188 18.64 3.09 9.16
CA GLN A 188 18.93 4.44 9.63
C GLN A 188 17.72 5.34 9.48
N TYR A 189 17.34 6.11 10.50
CA TYR A 189 16.26 7.09 10.41
C TYR A 189 16.84 8.49 10.22
N VAL A 190 16.26 9.28 9.33
CA VAL A 190 16.61 10.68 9.09
C VAL A 190 15.35 11.52 8.95
N ASP A 191 15.44 12.82 9.23
CA ASP A 191 14.24 13.65 9.29
C ASP A 191 13.62 13.97 7.92
N SER A 192 14.46 14.03 6.88
CA SER A 192 14.05 14.52 5.56
C SER A 192 14.92 13.99 4.43
N VAL A 193 14.47 14.22 3.18
CA VAL A 193 15.28 13.97 1.98
C VAL A 193 16.53 14.86 1.97
N ALA A 194 16.46 16.08 2.51
CA ALA A 194 17.64 16.93 2.65
C ALA A 194 18.68 16.33 3.61
N SER A 195 18.23 15.78 4.75
CA SER A 195 19.10 15.06 5.69
C SER A 195 19.68 13.79 5.06
N LEU A 196 18.91 13.11 4.19
CA LEU A 196 19.38 11.93 3.47
C LEU A 196 20.55 12.25 2.51
N ARG A 197 20.61 13.46 1.93
CA ARG A 197 21.77 13.91 1.13
C ARG A 197 23.03 14.12 1.96
N LEU A 198 22.93 14.19 3.28
CA LEU A 198 24.07 14.31 4.20
C LEU A 198 24.42 12.97 4.85
N LEU A 199 23.54 11.98 4.76
CA LEU A 199 23.71 10.68 5.39
C LEU A 199 24.77 9.86 4.65
N LYS A 200 25.92 9.66 5.31
CA LYS A 200 26.93 8.71 4.83
C LYS A 200 26.40 7.27 5.00
N PRO A 201 26.36 6.47 3.93
CA PRO A 201 25.90 5.09 3.98
C PRO A 201 26.94 4.21 4.69
N ARG A 202 26.47 3.22 5.45
CA ARG A 202 27.34 2.31 6.24
C ARG A 202 27.97 1.20 5.40
N HIS A 203 27.20 0.61 4.50
CA HIS A 203 27.62 -0.44 3.59
C HIS A 203 26.74 -0.43 2.34
N ASN A 204 27.15 -1.13 1.28
CA ASN A 204 26.28 -1.33 0.12
C ASN A 204 24.97 -2.00 0.58
N TYR A 205 23.82 -1.54 0.06
CA TYR A 205 22.50 -2.01 0.45
C TYR A 205 22.01 -1.65 1.86
N ALA A 206 22.69 -0.75 2.57
CA ALA A 206 22.16 -0.15 3.79
C ALA A 206 20.79 0.49 3.52
N VAL A 207 19.90 0.46 4.51
CA VAL A 207 18.55 1.02 4.39
C VAL A 207 18.44 2.29 5.24
N ALA A 208 17.85 3.32 4.67
CA ALA A 208 17.51 4.54 5.37
C ALA A 208 16.03 4.86 5.21
N GLU A 209 15.42 5.43 6.24
CA GLU A 209 14.03 5.88 6.24
C GLU A 209 13.96 7.36 6.60
N THR A 210 13.20 8.11 5.81
CA THR A 210 12.88 9.49 6.13
C THR A 210 11.62 9.55 6.99
N THR A 211 11.59 10.34 8.05
CA THR A 211 10.35 10.56 8.83
C THR A 211 9.36 11.42 8.03
N SER A 212 9.85 12.29 7.15
CA SER A 212 9.08 13.14 6.26
C SER A 212 9.86 13.43 4.96
N PHE A 213 9.22 14.00 3.94
CA PHE A 213 9.95 14.49 2.77
C PHE A 213 10.73 15.76 3.11
N TYR A 214 10.02 16.69 3.78
CA TYR A 214 10.59 17.90 4.36
C TYR A 214 10.43 17.89 5.87
N SER A 215 11.49 18.26 6.59
CA SER A 215 11.61 18.13 8.05
C SER A 215 10.52 18.84 8.87
N ASP A 216 9.82 19.81 8.28
CA ASP A 216 8.78 20.62 8.91
C ASP A 216 7.34 20.08 8.70
N THR A 217 7.16 19.03 7.89
CA THR A 217 5.82 18.61 7.42
C THR A 217 5.26 17.37 8.11
N PHE A 218 6.12 16.54 8.73
CA PHE A 218 5.74 15.22 9.26
C PHE A 218 4.95 14.33 8.26
N SER A 219 5.16 14.53 6.95
CA SER A 219 4.47 13.82 5.86
C SER A 219 5.46 13.47 4.74
N GLY A 220 5.16 12.43 3.96
CA GLY A 220 6.01 11.99 2.85
C GLY A 220 7.17 11.07 3.28
N ARG A 221 6.95 10.24 4.32
CA ARG A 221 7.88 9.19 4.74
C ARG A 221 8.19 8.24 3.58
N ASN A 222 9.47 7.94 3.39
CA ASN A 222 9.96 7.01 2.38
C ASN A 222 11.07 6.11 2.93
N ARG A 223 11.29 4.99 2.25
CA ARG A 223 12.39 4.07 2.51
C ARG A 223 13.32 4.00 1.30
N PHE A 224 14.60 4.10 1.56
CA PHE A 224 15.66 4.10 0.57
C PHE A 224 16.69 3.02 0.86
N LYS A 225 17.29 2.48 -0.19
CA LYS A 225 18.39 1.53 -0.16
C LYS A 225 19.61 2.15 -0.81
N TRP A 226 20.76 2.05 -0.17
CA TRP A 226 22.01 2.50 -0.74
C TRP A 226 22.46 1.56 -1.87
N ASP A 227 22.78 2.13 -3.02
CA ASP A 227 23.38 1.44 -4.16
C ASP A 227 24.73 2.10 -4.45
N ALA A 228 25.82 1.45 -4.03
CA ALA A 228 27.17 1.99 -4.08
C ALA A 228 27.73 2.14 -5.51
N ALA A 229 27.10 1.52 -6.51
CA ALA A 229 27.55 1.58 -7.91
C ALA A 229 26.75 2.58 -8.75
N ASN A 230 25.62 3.08 -8.24
CA ASN A 230 24.72 3.92 -9.01
C ASN A 230 25.30 5.32 -9.28
N THR A 231 25.20 5.78 -10.53
CA THR A 231 25.71 7.09 -10.96
C THR A 231 24.60 8.03 -11.47
N THR A 232 23.35 7.58 -11.50
CA THR A 232 22.21 8.37 -12.00
C THR A 232 22.09 9.69 -11.25
N ASP A 233 21.71 10.77 -11.93
CA ASP A 233 21.58 12.08 -11.30
C ASP A 233 20.51 12.10 -10.20
N ASP A 234 20.72 12.97 -9.20
CA ASP A 234 19.73 13.22 -8.15
C ASP A 234 18.46 13.79 -8.78
N ASN A 235 17.37 13.06 -8.68
CA ASN A 235 16.08 13.48 -9.24
C ASN A 235 15.17 14.12 -8.18
N GLY A 236 15.60 14.12 -6.91
CA GLY A 236 14.91 14.73 -5.79
C GLY A 236 13.84 13.88 -5.11
N TYR A 237 13.52 12.69 -5.62
CA TYR A 237 12.48 11.82 -5.04
C TYR A 237 12.92 10.36 -4.95
N SER A 238 13.18 9.66 -6.08
CA SER A 238 13.50 8.22 -6.08
C SER A 238 14.99 7.92 -6.11
N ILE A 239 15.81 8.88 -6.54
CA ILE A 239 17.26 8.79 -6.58
C ILE A 239 17.84 10.03 -5.89
N ILE A 240 18.46 9.82 -4.73
CA ILE A 240 19.03 10.89 -3.92
C ILE A 240 20.55 10.70 -3.86
N LYS A 241 21.29 11.74 -4.28
CA LYS A 241 22.74 11.76 -4.25
C LYS A 241 23.22 12.30 -2.92
N VAL A 242 24.17 11.60 -2.30
CA VAL A 242 24.85 12.11 -1.11
C VAL A 242 25.84 13.20 -1.50
N ASN A 243 25.81 14.32 -0.79
CA ASN A 243 26.69 15.46 -1.02
C ASN A 243 28.15 15.03 -0.91
N ASN A 244 28.98 15.54 -1.82
CA ASN A 244 30.42 15.26 -1.89
C ASN A 244 30.78 13.78 -2.15
N ILE A 245 29.84 12.95 -2.60
CA ILE A 245 30.09 11.59 -3.10
C ILE A 245 29.81 11.56 -4.61
N SER A 246 30.79 11.09 -5.40
CA SER A 246 30.67 11.00 -6.85
C SER A 246 29.84 9.78 -7.31
N ILE A 247 30.07 8.62 -6.69
CA ILE A 247 29.44 7.34 -7.04
C ILE A 247 28.63 6.81 -5.86
N GLY A 248 27.40 6.38 -6.16
CA GLY A 248 26.47 5.76 -5.23
C GLY A 248 25.26 6.65 -4.95
N ARG A 249 24.07 6.05 -4.83
CA ARG A 249 22.79 6.74 -4.61
C ARG A 249 21.92 6.02 -3.59
N TRP A 250 21.12 6.81 -2.86
CA TRP A 250 19.96 6.29 -2.15
C TRP A 250 18.82 6.10 -3.16
N ARG A 251 18.36 4.86 -3.33
CA ARG A 251 17.27 4.49 -4.23
C ARG A 251 16.02 4.14 -3.44
N MET A 252 14.87 4.71 -3.80
CA MET A 252 13.59 4.35 -3.20
C MET A 252 13.29 2.86 -3.42
N ILE A 253 12.74 2.17 -2.40
CA ILE A 253 12.52 0.71 -2.45
C ILE A 253 11.19 0.33 -3.13
N ASP A 254 10.15 1.17 -3.02
CA ASP A 254 8.81 0.89 -3.57
C ASP A 254 8.36 2.05 -4.47
N ASP A 255 8.73 2.04 -5.76
CA ASP A 255 8.52 3.14 -6.70
C ASP A 255 7.40 2.91 -7.72
N ASP A 256 6.57 1.87 -7.58
CA ASP A 256 5.42 1.65 -8.46
C ASP A 256 4.16 2.44 -8.04
N SER A 257 3.95 2.60 -6.73
CA SER A 257 2.79 3.31 -6.13
C SER A 257 3.29 4.38 -5.16
N ILE A 258 3.09 5.66 -5.48
CA ILE A 258 3.58 6.77 -4.66
C ILE A 258 2.45 7.72 -4.24
N THR A 259 2.61 8.37 -3.10
CA THR A 259 1.75 9.48 -2.68
C THR A 259 2.36 10.83 -3.04
N SER A 260 1.52 11.86 -3.20
CA SER A 260 1.97 13.20 -3.54
C SER A 260 2.96 13.78 -2.52
N SER A 261 2.77 13.55 -1.21
CA SER A 261 3.70 14.04 -0.18
C SER A 261 5.06 13.34 -0.20
N GLN A 262 5.12 12.07 -0.60
CA GLN A 262 6.36 11.30 -0.72
C GLN A 262 7.27 11.80 -1.84
N VAL A 263 6.78 12.66 -2.72
CA VAL A 263 7.58 13.28 -3.79
C VAL A 263 7.70 14.79 -3.64
N GLY A 264 7.35 15.31 -2.47
CA GLY A 264 7.57 16.71 -2.12
C GLY A 264 6.44 17.67 -2.51
N VAL A 265 5.26 17.17 -2.88
CA VAL A 265 4.06 18.02 -3.05
C VAL A 265 3.64 18.58 -1.69
N ARG A 266 3.50 19.89 -1.60
CA ARG A 266 3.06 20.59 -0.38
C ARG A 266 1.68 21.19 -0.57
N ASP A 267 0.87 21.12 0.49
CA ASP A 267 -0.30 21.98 0.64
C ASP A 267 0.18 23.37 1.10
N SER A 268 0.72 24.14 0.15
CA SER A 268 1.26 25.48 0.37
C SER A 268 0.68 26.43 -0.66
N SER A 269 0.79 27.75 -0.45
CA SER A 269 0.34 28.75 -1.42
C SER A 269 1.02 28.64 -2.79
N ASN A 270 2.16 27.93 -2.88
CA ASN A 270 2.91 27.78 -4.12
C ASN A 270 2.39 26.63 -4.97
N SER A 271 2.44 26.81 -6.28
CA SER A 271 2.06 25.79 -7.25
C SER A 271 2.99 24.57 -7.23
N ASN A 272 2.39 23.37 -7.28
CA ASN A 272 3.09 22.10 -7.41
C ASN A 272 3.12 21.61 -8.88
N GLN A 273 2.66 22.41 -9.84
CA GLN A 273 2.43 21.98 -11.22
C GLN A 273 3.70 21.46 -11.90
N LEU A 274 4.81 22.19 -11.83
CA LEU A 274 6.07 21.80 -12.46
C LEU A 274 6.65 20.51 -11.85
N LEU A 275 6.49 20.34 -10.54
CA LEU A 275 6.91 19.15 -9.83
C LEU A 275 6.07 17.95 -10.28
N LEU A 276 4.74 18.06 -10.25
CA LEU A 276 3.84 16.99 -10.64
C LEU A 276 4.04 16.57 -12.09
N ASN A 277 4.12 17.52 -13.02
CA ASN A 277 4.31 17.20 -14.43
C ASN A 277 5.65 16.53 -14.76
N LYS A 278 6.66 16.62 -13.88
CA LYS A 278 7.92 15.86 -14.02
C LYS A 278 7.83 14.42 -13.50
N LEU A 279 6.86 14.15 -12.63
CA LEU A 279 6.85 12.95 -11.79
C LEU A 279 5.70 12.00 -12.10
N ILE A 280 4.53 12.53 -12.43
CA ILE A 280 3.26 11.80 -12.45
C ILE A 280 3.18 10.66 -13.47
N PHE A 281 4.11 10.62 -14.43
CA PHE A 281 4.24 9.57 -15.44
C PHE A 281 5.25 8.47 -15.08
N GLN A 282 5.99 8.63 -13.99
CA GLN A 282 7.03 7.67 -13.60
C GLN A 282 6.52 6.51 -12.74
N PHE A 283 5.26 6.59 -12.30
CA PHE A 283 4.63 5.64 -11.38
C PHE A 283 3.47 4.94 -12.08
N LYS A 284 3.23 3.68 -11.71
CA LYS A 284 2.03 2.94 -12.12
C LYS A 284 0.79 3.43 -11.38
N GLU A 285 0.96 3.86 -10.13
CA GLU A 285 -0.07 4.48 -9.33
C GLU A 285 0.45 5.76 -8.64
N PHE A 286 -0.31 6.86 -8.76
CA PHE A 286 -0.03 8.12 -8.08
C PHE A 286 -1.24 8.54 -7.23
N LYS A 287 -1.01 8.75 -5.94
CA LYS A 287 -2.05 9.00 -4.93
C LYS A 287 -2.00 10.44 -4.41
N PHE A 288 -3.03 11.23 -4.67
CA PHE A 288 -3.20 12.57 -4.11
C PHE A 288 -3.76 12.45 -2.70
N ILE A 289 -3.02 12.90 -1.68
CA ILE A 289 -3.48 12.72 -0.29
C ILE A 289 -4.21 13.92 0.31
N ASN A 290 -3.89 15.13 -0.13
CA ASN A 290 -4.42 16.40 0.37
C ASN A 290 -4.72 17.36 -0.79
N LYS A 291 -5.10 18.59 -0.46
CA LYS A 291 -5.16 19.69 -1.41
C LYS A 291 -3.81 19.90 -2.08
N THR A 292 -3.84 19.96 -3.40
CA THR A 292 -2.69 20.12 -4.29
C THR A 292 -2.94 21.34 -5.15
N ILE A 293 -2.22 22.42 -4.87
CA ILE A 293 -2.38 23.68 -5.61
C ILE A 293 -1.56 23.61 -6.91
N ILE A 294 -2.19 23.97 -8.04
CA ILE A 294 -1.58 24.13 -9.36
C ILE A 294 -2.00 25.47 -9.97
N ASP A 295 -1.11 26.12 -10.72
CA ASP A 295 -1.35 27.41 -11.41
C ASP A 295 -1.38 27.28 -12.95
N ASP A 296 -1.09 26.09 -13.45
CA ASP A 296 -1.18 25.72 -14.85
C ASP A 296 -1.65 24.27 -15.00
N THR A 297 -1.70 23.80 -16.24
CA THR A 297 -2.17 22.49 -16.68
C THR A 297 -1.38 21.36 -16.03
N LEU A 298 -2.09 20.43 -15.42
CA LEU A 298 -1.60 19.11 -15.03
C LEU A 298 -1.82 18.11 -16.17
N VAL A 299 -0.78 17.37 -16.54
CA VAL A 299 -0.78 16.49 -17.70
C VAL A 299 -0.76 15.03 -17.27
N LEU A 300 -1.86 14.33 -17.51
CA LEU A 300 -2.08 12.91 -17.19
C LEU A 300 -2.11 12.09 -18.49
N ASN A 301 -1.01 12.09 -19.26
CA ASN A 301 -0.99 11.59 -20.64
C ASN A 301 -0.27 10.25 -20.85
N SER A 302 -0.09 9.48 -19.77
CA SER A 302 0.58 8.18 -19.79
C SER A 302 -0.43 7.03 -19.78
N ASN A 303 -0.17 6.02 -20.59
CA ASN A 303 -1.01 4.82 -20.64
C ASN A 303 -0.79 3.97 -19.38
N ASP A 304 -1.82 3.20 -18.99
CA ASP A 304 -1.73 2.21 -17.92
C ASP A 304 -1.32 2.80 -16.55
N VAL A 305 -1.79 4.01 -16.26
CA VAL A 305 -1.54 4.71 -14.99
C VAL A 305 -2.83 4.93 -14.20
N LYS A 306 -2.74 4.73 -12.89
CA LYS A 306 -3.81 4.98 -11.93
C LYS A 306 -3.53 6.23 -11.11
N TYR A 307 -4.43 7.20 -11.17
CA TYR A 307 -4.45 8.43 -10.40
C TYR A 307 -5.59 8.36 -9.39
N THR A 308 -5.28 8.34 -8.09
CA THR A 308 -6.33 8.24 -7.05
C THR A 308 -6.24 9.35 -6.01
N GLY A 309 -7.36 9.76 -5.46
CA GLY A 309 -7.39 10.41 -4.15
C GLY A 309 -7.40 9.37 -3.03
N SER A 310 -6.81 9.72 -1.88
CA SER A 310 -6.85 8.88 -0.68
C SER A 310 -8.00 9.22 0.27
N SER A 311 -8.70 10.35 0.06
CA SER A 311 -9.79 10.80 0.93
C SER A 311 -10.72 11.77 0.21
N THR A 312 -11.80 12.16 0.87
CA THR A 312 -12.70 13.24 0.41
C THR A 312 -12.02 14.62 0.34
N GLN A 313 -10.82 14.76 0.93
CA GLN A 313 -10.01 15.99 0.89
C GLN A 313 -8.97 15.98 -0.23
N SER A 314 -8.83 14.89 -0.97
CA SER A 314 -7.93 14.80 -2.12
C SER A 314 -8.43 15.71 -3.24
N GLU A 315 -7.75 16.84 -3.41
CA GLU A 315 -8.22 17.94 -4.26
C GLU A 315 -7.07 18.50 -5.12
N ILE A 316 -7.29 18.63 -6.42
CA ILE A 316 -6.52 19.51 -7.28
C ILE A 316 -7.20 20.87 -7.27
N PHE A 317 -6.53 21.87 -6.70
CA PHE A 317 -7.02 23.23 -6.61
C PHE A 317 -6.32 24.12 -7.64
N TYR A 318 -7.08 24.69 -8.56
CA TYR A 318 -6.56 25.59 -9.58
C TYR A 318 -6.44 27.03 -9.04
N ALA A 319 -5.22 27.53 -8.94
CA ALA A 319 -4.88 28.90 -8.56
C ALA A 319 -4.38 29.73 -9.77
N GLY A 320 -4.48 29.20 -10.99
CA GLY A 320 -4.01 29.85 -12.20
C GLY A 320 -4.98 30.89 -12.75
N GLY A 321 -4.50 31.64 -13.75
CA GLY A 321 -5.32 32.63 -14.47
C GLY A 321 -6.34 32.02 -15.43
N ALA A 322 -7.15 32.89 -16.02
CA ALA A 322 -8.08 32.54 -17.09
C ALA A 322 -7.37 32.01 -18.35
N GLY A 323 -8.06 31.18 -19.13
CA GLY A 323 -7.67 30.90 -20.52
C GLY A 323 -8.07 32.04 -21.46
N ALA A 324 -8.23 31.75 -22.75
CA ALA A 324 -8.68 32.70 -23.75
C ALA A 324 -9.99 32.27 -24.42
N SER A 325 -10.77 33.25 -24.90
CA SER A 325 -11.95 32.97 -25.71
C SER A 325 -11.55 32.19 -26.97
N GLY A 326 -12.21 31.06 -27.23
CA GLY A 326 -11.88 30.15 -28.34
C GLY A 326 -10.69 29.22 -28.08
N ALA A 327 -9.97 29.38 -26.98
CA ALA A 327 -8.84 28.53 -26.59
C ALA A 327 -8.88 28.26 -25.07
N LEU A 328 -9.77 27.34 -24.68
CA LEU A 328 -9.94 26.98 -23.28
C LEU A 328 -8.67 26.34 -22.71
N LYS A 329 -8.27 26.75 -21.50
CA LYS A 329 -7.11 26.21 -20.79
C LYS A 329 -7.51 24.98 -19.99
N SER A 330 -6.90 23.83 -20.26
CA SER A 330 -7.11 22.61 -19.50
C SER A 330 -6.46 22.72 -18.13
N ILE A 331 -7.19 22.43 -17.05
CA ILE A 331 -6.63 22.33 -15.70
C ILE A 331 -6.00 20.96 -15.51
N VAL A 332 -6.71 19.90 -15.89
CA VAL A 332 -6.20 18.53 -15.99
C VAL A 332 -6.46 18.03 -17.41
N LYS A 333 -5.45 17.49 -18.11
CA LYS A 333 -5.61 16.93 -19.47
C LYS A 333 -5.11 15.50 -19.59
N THR A 334 -5.76 14.69 -20.43
CA THR A 334 -5.39 13.28 -20.69
C THR A 334 -4.99 12.99 -22.13
N PHE A 335 -4.38 13.95 -22.83
CA PHE A 335 -3.87 13.75 -24.19
C PHE A 335 -2.43 14.25 -24.33
N LYS A 336 -1.72 13.69 -25.32
CA LYS A 336 -0.35 14.07 -25.65
C LYS A 336 -0.35 15.33 -26.52
N GLU A 337 0.76 16.10 -26.55
CA GLU A 337 0.86 17.38 -27.28
C GLU A 337 0.42 17.31 -28.76
N ASN A 338 0.57 16.16 -29.43
CA ASN A 338 0.16 15.95 -30.82
C ASN A 338 -1.30 15.48 -30.99
N GLY A 339 -2.12 15.50 -29.93
CA GLY A 339 -3.47 14.92 -29.94
C GLY A 339 -3.48 13.41 -30.06
N ASN A 340 -2.47 12.72 -29.52
CA ASN A 340 -2.47 11.26 -29.51
C ASN A 340 -3.31 10.73 -28.34
N ALA A 341 -4.02 9.64 -28.63
CA ALA A 341 -4.79 8.86 -27.67
C ALA A 341 -3.98 8.43 -26.45
N VAL A 342 -4.67 8.42 -25.31
CA VAL A 342 -4.19 7.82 -24.07
C VAL A 342 -5.19 6.74 -23.65
N SER A 343 -4.67 5.62 -23.15
CA SER A 343 -5.42 4.38 -22.96
C SER A 343 -5.27 3.86 -21.53
N ASN A 344 -6.30 3.17 -21.03
CA ASN A 344 -6.30 2.49 -19.72
C ASN A 344 -5.85 3.40 -18.56
N ILE A 345 -6.30 4.66 -18.55
CA ILE A 345 -6.13 5.54 -17.40
C ILE A 345 -7.25 5.29 -16.41
N LYS A 346 -6.91 5.28 -15.12
CA LYS A 346 -7.89 5.24 -14.03
C LYS A 346 -7.75 6.50 -13.19
N LEU A 347 -8.77 7.36 -13.17
CA LEU A 347 -8.83 8.52 -12.29
C LEU A 347 -9.95 8.30 -11.28
N SER A 348 -9.63 8.22 -9.98
CA SER A 348 -10.66 8.01 -8.97
C SER A 348 -10.54 8.84 -7.70
N ASP A 349 -11.66 9.02 -7.01
CA ASP A 349 -11.72 9.56 -5.64
C ASP A 349 -11.12 10.96 -5.49
N LEU A 350 -11.24 11.80 -6.53
CA LEU A 350 -10.56 13.09 -6.61
C LEU A 350 -11.53 14.24 -6.83
N LYS A 351 -11.21 15.40 -6.25
CA LYS A 351 -11.87 16.66 -6.55
C LYS A 351 -10.98 17.55 -7.44
N ILE A 352 -11.55 18.19 -8.44
CA ILE A 352 -10.93 19.29 -9.20
C ILE A 352 -11.71 20.57 -8.89
N ALA A 353 -11.09 21.51 -8.19
CA ALA A 353 -11.66 22.83 -7.94
C ALA A 353 -11.11 23.83 -8.95
N MET A 354 -12.00 24.31 -9.82
CA MET A 354 -11.65 25.24 -10.91
C MET A 354 -11.54 26.69 -10.45
N ASN A 355 -11.94 26.97 -9.20
CA ASN A 355 -11.82 28.28 -8.57
C ASN A 355 -12.39 29.44 -9.40
N ARG A 356 -13.49 29.19 -10.12
CA ARG A 356 -14.19 30.18 -10.97
C ARG A 356 -13.30 30.80 -12.05
N ALA A 357 -12.26 30.09 -12.49
CA ALA A 357 -11.39 30.57 -13.56
C ALA A 357 -12.14 30.54 -14.90
N ASN A 358 -12.18 31.69 -15.58
CA ASN A 358 -12.81 31.85 -16.90
C ASN A 358 -12.02 31.15 -18.01
N TYR A 359 -12.73 30.73 -19.06
CA TYR A 359 -12.15 30.07 -20.23
C TYR A 359 -11.27 28.85 -19.88
N THR A 360 -11.70 28.03 -18.93
CA THR A 360 -10.97 26.83 -18.50
C THR A 360 -11.78 25.56 -18.72
N VAL A 361 -11.09 24.42 -18.78
CA VAL A 361 -11.67 23.08 -18.72
C VAL A 361 -11.18 22.39 -17.46
N GLY A 362 -12.07 21.92 -16.59
CA GLY A 362 -11.70 21.21 -15.37
C GLY A 362 -10.95 19.91 -15.67
N PHE A 363 -11.62 19.01 -16.40
CA PHE A 363 -11.07 17.75 -16.88
C PHE A 363 -11.21 17.64 -18.40
N ASP A 364 -10.09 17.78 -19.09
CA ASP A 364 -10.01 17.70 -20.53
C ASP A 364 -9.71 16.26 -20.95
N ALA A 365 -10.79 15.52 -21.16
CA ALA A 365 -10.81 14.10 -21.49
C ALA A 365 -10.72 13.82 -23.00
N ARG A 366 -10.31 14.81 -23.80
CA ARG A 366 -10.09 14.62 -25.23
C ARG A 366 -9.08 13.50 -25.44
N TYR A 367 -9.32 12.65 -26.45
CA TYR A 367 -8.47 11.51 -26.79
C TYR A 367 -8.33 10.44 -25.69
N LEU A 368 -9.31 10.32 -24.78
CA LEU A 368 -9.38 9.26 -23.79
C LEU A 368 -9.99 7.97 -24.38
N THR A 369 -9.28 6.85 -24.26
CA THR A 369 -9.57 5.62 -25.04
C THR A 369 -9.42 4.33 -24.22
N ASN A 370 -9.82 3.19 -24.81
CA ASN A 370 -9.45 1.82 -24.40
C ASN A 370 -9.53 1.55 -22.89
N GLU A 371 -10.74 1.35 -22.39
CA GLU A 371 -11.03 0.93 -21.00
C GLU A 371 -10.60 1.92 -19.92
N SER A 372 -10.46 3.19 -20.27
CA SER A 372 -10.23 4.23 -19.26
C SER A 372 -11.45 4.40 -18.35
N LEU A 373 -11.21 4.53 -17.05
CA LEU A 373 -12.23 4.65 -16.01
C LEU A 373 -12.05 5.93 -15.21
N ILE A 374 -13.06 6.79 -15.22
CA ILE A 374 -13.16 7.96 -14.38
C ILE A 374 -14.24 7.69 -13.34
N ASP A 375 -13.88 7.69 -12.06
CA ASP A 375 -14.72 7.11 -11.01
C ASP A 375 -14.76 8.00 -9.77
N ARG A 376 -15.94 8.46 -9.35
CA ARG A 376 -16.09 9.39 -8.21
C ARG A 376 -15.24 10.67 -8.36
N LEU A 377 -15.12 11.17 -9.59
CA LEU A 377 -14.52 12.48 -9.87
C LEU A 377 -15.52 13.60 -9.58
N LYS A 378 -15.12 14.58 -8.77
CA LYS A 378 -15.94 15.77 -8.48
C LYS A 378 -15.28 17.02 -9.07
N ILE A 379 -15.99 17.76 -9.93
CA ILE A 379 -15.51 19.03 -10.49
C ILE A 379 -16.43 20.15 -10.01
N THR A 380 -15.85 21.20 -9.42
CA THR A 380 -16.60 22.30 -8.80
C THR A 380 -16.05 23.66 -9.15
N GLY A 381 -16.91 24.68 -9.07
CA GLY A 381 -16.50 26.07 -9.27
C GLY A 381 -16.32 26.42 -10.74
N ILE A 382 -17.12 25.81 -11.62
CA ILE A 382 -17.16 26.12 -13.05
C ILE A 382 -17.68 27.56 -13.22
N ALA A 383 -16.95 28.38 -13.99
CA ALA A 383 -17.34 29.74 -14.36
C ALA A 383 -18.20 29.76 -15.65
N ASP A 384 -18.81 30.91 -15.95
CA ASP A 384 -19.74 31.08 -17.08
C ASP A 384 -19.17 30.71 -18.45
N THR A 385 -17.87 30.93 -18.63
CA THR A 385 -17.15 30.70 -19.89
C THR A 385 -16.35 29.39 -19.89
N SER A 386 -16.58 28.54 -18.90
CA SER A 386 -15.75 27.36 -18.62
C SER A 386 -16.54 26.05 -18.72
N VAL A 387 -15.80 24.96 -18.82
CA VAL A 387 -16.31 23.61 -19.01
C VAL A 387 -15.83 22.70 -17.87
N GLY A 388 -16.71 21.88 -17.30
CA GLY A 388 -16.34 20.86 -16.33
C GLY A 388 -15.54 19.74 -16.99
N ILE A 389 -16.19 18.95 -17.84
CA ILE A 389 -15.59 17.83 -18.58
C ILE A 389 -15.69 18.10 -20.08
N TYR A 390 -14.58 17.98 -20.81
CA TYR A 390 -14.56 18.12 -22.27
C TYR A 390 -14.18 16.80 -22.95
N LEU A 391 -15.03 16.30 -23.85
CA LEU A 391 -14.83 15.08 -24.61
C LEU A 391 -14.79 15.34 -26.12
N THR A 392 -13.76 14.78 -26.77
CA THR A 392 -13.69 14.59 -28.23
C THR A 392 -12.73 13.45 -28.55
N LYS A 393 -12.97 12.70 -29.63
CA LYS A 393 -12.14 11.51 -29.97
C LYS A 393 -12.03 10.53 -28.81
N CYS A 394 -13.15 10.25 -28.15
CA CYS A 394 -13.23 9.40 -26.96
C CYS A 394 -13.94 8.08 -27.28
N TRP A 395 -13.43 6.97 -26.76
CA TRP A 395 -13.88 5.62 -27.10
C TRP A 395 -13.73 4.68 -25.91
N TYR A 396 -14.70 3.79 -25.72
CA TYR A 396 -14.61 2.66 -24.77
C TYR A 396 -14.22 3.08 -23.34
N SER A 397 -14.70 4.25 -22.89
CA SER A 397 -14.36 4.83 -21.58
C SER A 397 -15.61 4.96 -20.71
N LYS A 398 -15.43 4.95 -19.39
CA LYS A 398 -16.56 5.00 -18.44
C LYS A 398 -16.38 6.14 -17.44
N PHE A 399 -17.45 6.89 -17.22
CA PHE A 399 -17.57 7.87 -16.14
C PHE A 399 -18.60 7.34 -15.15
N ARG A 400 -18.17 7.05 -13.91
CA ARG A 400 -19.01 6.45 -12.87
C ARG A 400 -19.08 7.35 -11.65
N GLN A 401 -20.27 7.54 -11.09
CA GLN A 401 -20.51 8.28 -9.84
C GLN A 401 -19.84 9.67 -9.82
N CYS A 402 -19.71 10.32 -10.97
CA CYS A 402 -19.05 11.61 -11.08
C CYS A 402 -20.05 12.75 -10.80
N MET A 403 -19.52 13.93 -10.49
CA MET A 403 -20.32 15.14 -10.28
C MET A 403 -19.62 16.36 -10.86
N VAL A 404 -20.37 17.19 -11.59
CA VAL A 404 -19.94 18.50 -12.07
C VAL A 404 -20.88 19.57 -11.55
N SER A 405 -20.33 20.66 -11.03
CA SER A 405 -21.15 21.77 -10.54
C SER A 405 -20.55 23.14 -10.81
N GLY A 406 -21.44 24.11 -11.05
CA GLY A 406 -21.12 25.53 -10.96
C GLY A 406 -20.72 25.92 -9.53
N TYR A 407 -20.51 27.22 -9.31
CA TYR A 407 -20.41 27.79 -7.97
C TYR A 407 -21.79 28.27 -7.50
N SER A 408 -22.01 28.26 -6.19
CA SER A 408 -23.18 28.87 -5.56
C SER A 408 -22.77 30.23 -4.98
N ASP A 409 -23.34 31.32 -5.47
CA ASP A 409 -23.41 32.59 -4.73
C ASP A 409 -24.82 32.71 -4.12
N LEU A 410 -24.91 33.29 -2.91
CA LEU A 410 -26.07 33.20 -2.00
C LEU A 410 -27.41 33.77 -2.52
N ASP A 411 -27.47 34.41 -3.71
CA ASP A 411 -28.60 35.29 -4.08
C ASP A 411 -29.34 35.02 -5.42
N ALA A 412 -29.10 33.91 -6.15
CA ALA A 412 -29.91 33.52 -7.32
C ALA A 412 -29.60 32.07 -7.76
N PRO A 413 -30.43 31.40 -8.60
CA PRO A 413 -30.03 30.17 -9.28
C PRO A 413 -28.92 30.51 -10.28
N ASN A 414 -27.70 30.67 -9.77
CA ASN A 414 -26.54 31.05 -10.55
C ASN A 414 -26.11 29.82 -11.37
N ARG A 415 -26.47 29.84 -12.65
CA ARG A 415 -26.32 28.73 -13.60
C ARG A 415 -25.13 29.01 -14.50
N HIS A 416 -24.03 28.31 -14.25
CA HIS A 416 -22.73 28.65 -14.82
C HIS A 416 -22.25 27.67 -15.87
N GLY A 417 -21.63 28.16 -16.95
CA GLY A 417 -20.79 27.35 -17.83
C GLY A 417 -21.42 26.07 -18.36
N ILE A 418 -20.58 25.11 -18.70
CA ILE A 418 -20.99 23.81 -19.23
C ILE A 418 -20.48 22.72 -18.28
N GLY A 419 -21.36 21.83 -17.83
CA GLY A 419 -20.96 20.66 -17.06
C GLY A 419 -20.13 19.72 -17.90
N ILE A 420 -20.75 19.19 -18.95
CA ILE A 420 -20.14 18.22 -19.87
C ILE A 420 -20.29 18.74 -21.29
N TYR A 421 -19.17 18.96 -21.96
CA TYR A 421 -19.13 19.33 -23.36
C TYR A 421 -18.68 18.13 -24.20
N ILE A 422 -19.55 17.64 -25.07
CA ILE A 422 -19.26 16.57 -26.02
C ILE A 422 -19.18 17.20 -27.40
N ASP A 423 -18.01 17.14 -28.00
CA ASP A 423 -17.73 17.76 -29.28
C ASP A 423 -17.10 16.75 -30.23
N SER A 424 -17.49 16.81 -31.49
CA SER A 424 -16.83 16.09 -32.59
C SER A 424 -16.13 17.03 -33.58
N LEU A 425 -15.82 18.26 -33.15
CA LEU A 425 -15.10 19.31 -33.89
C LEU A 425 -13.59 19.32 -33.60
N ILE A 426 -12.82 18.29 -33.97
CA ILE A 426 -11.35 18.41 -34.12
C ILE A 426 -10.86 17.57 -35.31
N ALA A 427 -10.74 18.21 -36.48
CA ALA A 427 -10.19 17.67 -37.73
C ALA A 427 -10.86 16.35 -38.22
N ASN A 428 -10.58 15.94 -39.47
CA ASN A 428 -11.19 14.77 -40.11
C ASN A 428 -11.26 13.55 -39.16
N GLY A 429 -12.47 13.00 -38.98
CA GLY A 429 -12.68 11.74 -38.25
C GLY A 429 -12.83 11.83 -36.73
N ALA A 430 -13.01 13.00 -36.11
CA ALA A 430 -13.32 13.07 -34.67
C ALA A 430 -14.66 12.41 -34.32
N GLN A 431 -14.66 11.42 -33.42
CA GLN A 431 -15.84 10.64 -33.05
C GLN A 431 -15.91 10.44 -31.53
N VAL A 432 -17.11 10.26 -30.99
CA VAL A 432 -17.32 9.77 -29.63
C VAL A 432 -18.14 8.48 -29.71
N ASN A 433 -17.64 7.40 -29.13
CA ASN A 433 -18.23 6.08 -29.28
C ASN A 433 -18.13 5.24 -28.01
N ALA A 434 -19.21 4.55 -27.63
CA ALA A 434 -19.24 3.61 -26.51
C ALA A 434 -18.68 4.21 -25.20
N VAL A 435 -19.05 5.46 -24.91
CA VAL A 435 -18.74 6.13 -23.64
C VAL A 435 -19.97 6.07 -22.75
N GLU A 436 -19.81 5.51 -21.55
CA GLU A 436 -20.87 5.43 -20.54
C GLU A 436 -20.75 6.61 -19.56
N PHE A 437 -21.85 7.31 -19.34
CA PHE A 437 -21.92 8.46 -18.45
C PHE A 437 -22.88 8.22 -17.28
N ASP A 438 -22.33 8.22 -16.07
CA ASP A 438 -23.02 8.40 -14.80
C ASP A 438 -22.40 9.64 -14.11
N VAL A 439 -22.88 10.81 -14.55
CA VAL A 439 -22.39 12.12 -14.11
C VAL A 439 -23.55 13.00 -13.69
N LYS A 440 -23.54 13.43 -12.43
CA LYS A 440 -24.52 14.38 -11.86
C LYS A 440 -24.13 15.81 -12.23
N CYS A 441 -25.12 16.64 -12.56
CA CYS A 441 -24.93 18.03 -12.97
C CYS A 441 -25.77 18.96 -12.07
N HIS A 442 -25.17 20.04 -11.58
CA HIS A 442 -25.86 20.98 -10.69
C HIS A 442 -25.43 22.44 -10.91
N SER A 443 -26.38 23.37 -11.02
CA SER A 443 -26.14 24.83 -11.13
C SER A 443 -25.31 25.23 -12.35
N LEU A 444 -25.74 24.78 -13.54
CA LEU A 444 -24.99 24.98 -14.80
C LEU A 444 -25.84 25.66 -15.88
N ASN A 445 -25.22 26.39 -16.82
CA ASN A 445 -25.97 26.86 -17.99
C ASN A 445 -26.38 25.66 -18.86
N TYR A 446 -25.45 24.73 -19.08
CA TYR A 446 -25.71 23.46 -19.74
C TYR A 446 -25.23 22.31 -18.84
N GLY A 447 -26.12 21.38 -18.47
CA GLY A 447 -25.69 20.12 -17.87
C GLY A 447 -24.82 19.33 -18.86
N TYR A 448 -25.43 18.97 -19.99
CA TYR A 448 -24.76 18.42 -21.16
C TYR A 448 -24.96 19.34 -22.35
N LEU A 449 -23.86 19.78 -22.97
CA LEU A 449 -23.87 20.40 -24.29
C LEU A 449 -23.22 19.46 -25.28
N ILE A 450 -23.95 19.08 -26.32
CA ILE A 450 -23.52 18.14 -27.34
C ILE A 450 -23.49 18.88 -28.67
N ASN A 451 -22.33 18.91 -29.30
CA ASN A 451 -22.10 19.54 -30.60
C ASN A 451 -21.68 18.49 -31.64
N PRO A 452 -22.65 17.83 -32.30
CA PRO A 452 -22.35 16.79 -33.28
C PRO A 452 -21.99 17.44 -34.62
N GLN A 453 -20.69 17.60 -34.87
CA GLN A 453 -20.12 18.04 -36.16
C GLN A 453 -19.61 16.86 -37.00
N ASN A 454 -19.46 15.70 -36.36
CA ASN A 454 -19.21 14.37 -36.93
C ASN A 454 -19.92 13.31 -36.05
N TYR A 455 -19.92 12.04 -36.47
CA TYR A 455 -20.73 10.98 -35.84
C TYR A 455 -20.40 10.76 -34.35
N ILE A 456 -21.48 10.72 -33.57
CA ILE A 456 -21.49 10.17 -32.21
C ILE A 456 -22.26 8.86 -32.31
N TYR A 457 -21.56 7.72 -32.27
CA TYR A 457 -22.13 6.41 -32.60
C TYR A 457 -22.97 5.79 -31.50
N GLY A 458 -22.83 6.24 -30.26
CA GLY A 458 -23.57 5.73 -29.12
C GLY A 458 -23.36 6.62 -27.92
N LEU A 459 -24.41 7.34 -27.54
CA LEU A 459 -24.44 8.19 -26.36
C LEU A 459 -25.23 7.50 -25.25
N ASN A 460 -24.53 6.96 -24.25
CA ASN A 460 -25.13 6.16 -23.18
C ASN A 460 -25.07 6.93 -21.86
N LEU A 461 -26.20 7.53 -21.47
CA LEU A 461 -26.37 8.25 -20.21
C LEU A 461 -27.23 7.39 -19.29
N LEU A 462 -26.64 6.41 -18.64
CA LEU A 462 -27.35 5.40 -17.86
C LEU A 462 -27.26 5.73 -16.36
N ASN A 463 -28.05 5.04 -15.53
CA ASN A 463 -28.01 5.09 -14.06
C ASN A 463 -28.78 6.21 -13.34
N MET A 464 -29.71 6.90 -14.00
CA MET A 464 -30.57 7.92 -13.36
C MET A 464 -29.78 8.99 -12.59
N ALA A 465 -28.68 9.50 -13.18
CA ALA A 465 -27.97 10.61 -12.58
C ALA A 465 -28.86 11.86 -12.55
N THR A 466 -28.62 12.72 -11.57
CA THR A 466 -29.40 13.95 -11.36
C THR A 466 -28.82 15.07 -12.21
N ILE A 467 -29.65 15.70 -13.03
CA ILE A 467 -29.35 16.92 -13.79
C ILE A 467 -30.32 17.99 -13.30
N GLU A 468 -29.84 18.89 -12.46
CA GLU A 468 -30.70 19.83 -11.77
C GLU A 468 -30.19 21.26 -11.76
N ASN A 469 -31.13 22.19 -11.58
CA ASN A 469 -30.86 23.62 -11.55
C ASN A 469 -30.02 24.09 -12.75
N CYS A 470 -30.34 23.65 -13.97
CA CYS A 470 -29.65 24.07 -15.18
C CYS A 470 -30.53 24.93 -16.10
N ASN A 471 -29.96 25.80 -16.94
CA ASN A 471 -30.77 26.46 -17.98
C ASN A 471 -31.22 25.40 -19.01
N PHE A 472 -30.30 24.52 -19.38
CA PHE A 472 -30.55 23.36 -20.20
C PHE A 472 -30.00 22.11 -19.51
N GLY A 473 -30.83 21.10 -19.30
CA GLY A 473 -30.37 19.80 -18.79
C GLY A 473 -29.48 19.10 -19.81
N ILE A 474 -30.06 18.72 -20.95
CA ILE A 474 -29.34 18.22 -22.13
C ILE A 474 -29.67 19.10 -23.34
N LYS A 475 -28.65 19.67 -23.98
CA LYS A 475 -28.77 20.40 -25.24
C LYS A 475 -27.92 19.74 -26.33
N VAL A 476 -28.56 19.34 -27.42
CA VAL A 476 -27.89 18.90 -28.65
C VAL A 476 -28.04 20.01 -29.68
N LYS A 477 -26.93 20.54 -30.20
CA LYS A 477 -26.97 21.57 -31.26
C LYS A 477 -27.46 20.98 -32.58
N GLY A 478 -28.36 21.70 -33.26
CA GLY A 478 -28.71 21.41 -34.65
C GLY A 478 -27.53 21.62 -35.61
N SER A 479 -27.61 21.04 -36.81
CA SER A 479 -26.71 21.29 -37.94
C SER A 479 -27.41 20.90 -39.23
N THR A 480 -26.95 21.42 -40.35
CA THR A 480 -27.42 21.02 -41.68
C THR A 480 -26.67 19.82 -42.25
N ALA A 481 -25.66 19.28 -41.55
CA ALA A 481 -24.88 18.12 -41.98
C ALA A 481 -25.54 16.79 -41.56
N ASP A 482 -25.43 15.75 -42.41
CA ASP A 482 -25.93 14.37 -42.18
C ASP A 482 -25.24 13.60 -41.02
N LEU A 483 -24.45 14.29 -40.20
CA LEU A 483 -23.61 13.71 -39.16
C LEU A 483 -24.20 13.98 -37.78
N SER A 484 -24.93 13.02 -37.20
CA SER A 484 -25.66 13.18 -35.92
C SER A 484 -25.18 12.27 -34.78
N VAL A 485 -25.76 12.50 -33.60
CA VAL A 485 -25.88 11.44 -32.60
C VAL A 485 -26.71 10.34 -33.25
N ARG A 486 -26.08 9.24 -33.68
CA ARG A 486 -26.78 8.18 -34.42
C ARG A 486 -27.78 7.46 -33.54
N GLN A 487 -27.35 7.13 -32.33
CA GLN A 487 -28.17 6.45 -31.35
C GLN A 487 -27.83 6.88 -29.93
N SER A 488 -28.82 6.85 -29.05
CA SER A 488 -28.63 7.11 -27.62
C SER A 488 -29.59 6.32 -26.75
N VAL A 489 -29.13 5.92 -25.57
CA VAL A 489 -29.97 5.42 -24.48
C VAL A 489 -29.73 6.32 -23.26
N ILE A 490 -30.80 6.96 -22.80
CA ILE A 490 -30.73 8.00 -21.77
C ILE A 490 -31.70 7.64 -20.64
N SER A 491 -31.21 7.59 -19.42
CA SER A 491 -31.97 7.37 -18.19
C SER A 491 -31.48 8.34 -17.12
N GLN A 492 -32.20 9.45 -16.94
CA GLN A 492 -31.77 10.57 -16.10
C GLN A 492 -32.93 11.14 -15.27
N TYR A 493 -32.58 11.80 -14.17
CA TYR A 493 -33.52 12.54 -13.33
C TYR A 493 -33.31 14.04 -13.54
N PHE A 494 -34.33 14.74 -14.02
CA PHE A 494 -34.30 16.17 -14.32
C PHE A 494 -35.16 16.95 -13.30
N GLU A 495 -34.59 17.98 -12.70
CA GLU A 495 -35.28 18.81 -11.71
C GLU A 495 -34.88 20.28 -11.80
N ASN A 496 -35.85 21.19 -11.72
CA ASN A 496 -35.62 22.63 -11.67
C ASN A 496 -34.74 23.17 -12.84
N ASN A 497 -34.81 22.54 -14.01
CA ASN A 497 -34.20 23.07 -15.22
C ASN A 497 -35.16 24.02 -15.93
N THR A 498 -34.64 25.02 -16.65
CA THR A 498 -35.53 25.84 -17.53
C THR A 498 -35.98 25.05 -18.75
N VAL A 499 -35.08 24.28 -19.35
CA VAL A 499 -35.39 23.29 -20.38
C VAL A 499 -34.69 21.99 -20.00
N ASP A 500 -35.45 20.90 -19.82
CA ASP A 500 -34.86 19.61 -19.48
C ASP A 500 -34.07 19.06 -20.66
N ILE A 501 -34.67 19.12 -21.85
CA ILE A 501 -34.13 18.57 -23.09
C ILE A 501 -34.39 19.55 -24.23
N GLU A 502 -33.33 19.91 -24.94
CA GLU A 502 -33.42 20.52 -26.28
C GLU A 502 -32.58 19.69 -27.25
N TRP A 503 -33.25 19.01 -28.18
CA TRP A 503 -32.61 18.13 -29.15
C TRP A 503 -32.69 18.73 -30.56
N GLY A 504 -31.57 19.24 -31.05
CA GLY A 504 -31.50 19.98 -32.31
C GLY A 504 -31.78 21.48 -32.14
N ASP A 505 -32.10 22.14 -33.24
CA ASP A 505 -32.45 23.56 -33.32
C ASP A 505 -33.65 23.71 -34.27
N GLU A 506 -34.55 24.64 -33.95
CA GLU A 506 -35.70 25.01 -34.79
C GLU A 506 -35.29 25.36 -36.22
N THR A 507 -34.14 26.01 -36.40
CA THR A 507 -33.69 26.53 -37.69
C THR A 507 -32.77 25.59 -38.46
N ASN A 508 -32.05 24.68 -37.77
CA ASN A 508 -31.01 23.84 -38.34
C ASN A 508 -31.27 22.35 -38.05
N GLN A 509 -32.32 21.81 -38.69
CA GLN A 509 -32.83 20.44 -38.47
C GLN A 509 -32.23 19.43 -39.46
N ARG A 510 -31.97 18.20 -38.99
CA ARG A 510 -31.46 17.06 -39.79
C ARG A 510 -32.54 16.06 -40.16
N ALA A 511 -32.29 15.25 -41.18
CA ALA A 511 -33.16 14.14 -41.56
C ALA A 511 -33.29 13.08 -40.44
N LEU A 512 -34.44 12.38 -40.40
CA LEU A 512 -34.90 11.38 -39.40
C LEU A 512 -34.06 10.08 -39.29
N ALA A 513 -32.73 10.15 -39.41
CA ALA A 513 -31.87 8.97 -39.39
C ALA A 513 -31.38 8.58 -37.97
N SER A 514 -31.56 9.44 -36.96
CA SER A 514 -31.11 9.18 -35.59
C SER A 514 -32.20 8.58 -34.69
N GLN A 515 -31.81 7.68 -33.78
CA GLN A 515 -32.72 6.93 -32.92
C GLN A 515 -32.38 7.10 -31.44
N HIS A 516 -33.32 7.61 -30.65
CA HIS A 516 -33.07 8.01 -29.27
C HIS A 516 -34.07 7.36 -28.32
N THR A 517 -33.58 6.58 -27.38
CA THR A 517 -34.40 5.96 -26.34
C THR A 517 -34.22 6.70 -25.02
N TRP A 518 -35.32 7.22 -24.49
CA TRP A 518 -35.42 7.79 -23.15
C TRP A 518 -36.04 6.73 -22.24
N LEU A 519 -35.24 6.12 -21.39
CA LEU A 519 -35.61 4.97 -20.57
C LEU A 519 -35.77 5.39 -19.11
N SER A 520 -37.00 5.30 -18.60
CA SER A 520 -37.33 5.57 -17.19
C SER A 520 -36.86 6.94 -16.68
N CYS A 521 -36.77 7.94 -17.57
CA CYS A 521 -36.46 9.31 -17.17
C CYS A 521 -37.56 9.87 -16.26
N SER A 522 -37.16 10.70 -15.30
CA SER A 522 -38.08 11.39 -14.41
C SER A 522 -37.85 12.88 -14.56
N PHE A 523 -38.92 13.60 -14.83
CA PHE A 523 -38.91 15.05 -15.01
C PHE A 523 -39.72 15.72 -13.88
N ASP A 524 -39.44 17.00 -13.63
CA ASP A 524 -40.24 17.82 -12.73
C ASP A 524 -41.70 17.86 -13.21
N ASN A 525 -42.61 17.42 -12.34
CA ASN A 525 -44.03 17.28 -12.63
C ASN A 525 -44.77 18.61 -12.77
N VAL A 526 -44.10 19.75 -12.54
CA VAL A 526 -44.69 21.08 -12.67
C VAL A 526 -44.16 21.85 -13.89
N HIS A 527 -42.85 21.81 -14.15
CA HIS A 527 -42.21 22.70 -15.13
C HIS A 527 -41.49 21.99 -16.28
N SER A 528 -41.61 20.66 -16.42
CA SER A 528 -40.84 19.94 -17.43
C SER A 528 -41.06 20.51 -18.83
N THR A 529 -39.95 20.81 -19.51
CA THR A 529 -39.94 21.39 -20.84
C THR A 529 -38.98 20.61 -21.74
N ILE A 530 -39.53 20.00 -22.78
CA ILE A 530 -38.83 19.18 -23.77
C ILE A 530 -39.07 19.77 -25.16
N LYS A 531 -37.99 20.02 -25.90
CA LYS A 531 -38.03 20.49 -27.29
C LYS A 531 -37.25 19.53 -28.17
N LEU A 532 -37.91 18.95 -29.16
CA LEU A 532 -37.34 17.97 -30.07
C LEU A 532 -37.52 18.49 -31.49
N TRP A 533 -36.43 18.88 -32.14
CA TRP A 533 -36.46 19.49 -33.48
C TRP A 533 -36.09 18.51 -34.58
N GLU A 534 -35.32 17.47 -34.26
CA GLU A 534 -34.85 16.44 -35.18
C GLU A 534 -34.77 15.07 -34.53
N GLY A 535 -34.85 14.00 -35.33
CA GLY A 535 -34.60 12.61 -34.89
C GLY A 535 -35.83 11.85 -34.42
N SER A 536 -35.69 10.53 -34.25
CA SER A 536 -36.75 9.64 -33.76
C SER A 536 -36.56 9.36 -32.28
N HIS A 537 -37.52 9.76 -31.45
CA HIS A 537 -37.46 9.64 -30.00
C HIS A 537 -38.49 8.65 -29.46
N VAL A 538 -38.08 7.75 -28.57
CA VAL A 538 -38.95 6.80 -27.89
C VAL A 538 -38.82 7.01 -26.39
N PHE A 539 -39.91 7.38 -25.73
CA PHE A 539 -39.98 7.54 -24.27
C PHE A 539 -40.63 6.31 -23.64
N ILE A 540 -39.84 5.54 -22.90
CA ILE A 540 -40.23 4.26 -22.31
C ILE A 540 -40.28 4.40 -20.78
N GLY A 541 -41.46 4.27 -20.18
CA GLY A 541 -41.63 4.30 -18.73
C GLY A 541 -41.23 5.62 -18.05
N CYS A 542 -41.24 6.73 -18.80
CA CYS A 542 -40.88 8.05 -18.27
C CYS A 542 -42.03 8.67 -17.45
N LYS A 543 -41.72 9.67 -16.61
CA LYS A 543 -42.72 10.38 -15.78
C LYS A 543 -42.46 11.87 -15.75
N GLY A 544 -43.53 12.66 -15.66
CA GLY A 544 -43.45 14.11 -15.47
C GLY A 544 -43.21 14.91 -16.75
N VAL A 545 -43.42 14.33 -17.94
CA VAL A 545 -43.36 15.10 -19.20
C VAL A 545 -44.57 16.02 -19.28
N VAL A 546 -44.37 17.33 -19.18
CA VAL A 546 -45.45 18.33 -19.18
C VAL A 546 -45.53 19.06 -20.51
N ASN A 547 -44.52 19.86 -20.85
CA ASN A 547 -44.48 20.67 -22.07
C ASN A 547 -43.56 20.01 -23.11
N LEU A 548 -44.13 19.64 -24.26
CA LEU A 548 -43.43 19.01 -25.37
C LEU A 548 -43.62 19.82 -26.66
N THR A 549 -42.51 20.21 -27.28
CA THR A 549 -42.47 20.80 -28.63
C THR A 549 -41.85 19.81 -29.60
N ILE A 550 -42.51 19.58 -30.74
CA ILE A 550 -42.07 18.65 -31.79
C ILE A 550 -41.94 19.40 -33.12
N GLY A 551 -40.70 19.49 -33.61
CA GLY A 551 -40.34 20.06 -34.89
C GLY A 551 -40.77 19.21 -36.09
N ALA A 552 -40.53 19.74 -37.30
CA ALA A 552 -40.94 19.09 -38.55
C ALA A 552 -40.15 17.79 -38.83
N ASN A 553 -38.90 17.71 -38.36
CA ASN A 553 -38.02 16.56 -38.57
C ASN A 553 -37.85 15.69 -37.33
N ALA A 554 -38.74 15.81 -36.34
CA ALA A 554 -38.77 14.98 -35.15
C ALA A 554 -39.99 14.07 -35.14
N SER A 555 -39.82 12.83 -34.67
CA SER A 555 -40.91 11.91 -34.38
C SER A 555 -40.82 11.42 -32.94
N VAL A 556 -41.98 11.25 -32.29
CA VAL A 556 -42.03 10.88 -30.87
C VAL A 556 -42.98 9.70 -30.63
N ARG A 557 -42.50 8.66 -29.97
CA ARG A 557 -43.30 7.52 -29.52
C ARG A 557 -43.26 7.41 -28.00
N PHE A 558 -44.44 7.32 -27.39
CA PHE A 558 -44.57 7.07 -25.96
C PHE A 558 -44.99 5.62 -25.70
N VAL A 559 -44.22 4.92 -24.88
CA VAL A 559 -44.48 3.52 -24.47
C VAL A 559 -44.50 3.47 -22.94
N ASN A 560 -45.61 3.06 -22.34
CA ASN A 560 -45.77 3.05 -20.87
C ASN A 560 -45.44 4.40 -20.19
N THR A 561 -45.54 5.50 -20.93
CA THR A 561 -45.24 6.86 -20.47
C THR A 561 -46.52 7.69 -20.57
N PRO A 562 -46.97 8.38 -19.50
CA PRO A 562 -48.11 9.30 -19.55
C PRO A 562 -48.03 10.28 -20.72
N ALA A 563 -49.16 10.49 -21.40
CA ALA A 563 -49.25 11.49 -22.45
C ALA A 563 -48.93 12.88 -21.84
N PRO A 564 -48.12 13.71 -22.52
CA PRO A 564 -47.87 15.08 -22.09
C PRO A 564 -49.15 15.90 -22.06
N THR A 565 -49.24 16.86 -21.13
CA THR A 565 -50.41 17.73 -21.00
C THR A 565 -50.36 18.95 -21.92
N GLY A 566 -49.17 19.40 -22.32
CA GLY A 566 -48.97 20.48 -23.30
C GLY A 566 -48.12 19.99 -24.47
N VAL A 567 -48.74 19.79 -25.63
CA VAL A 567 -48.03 19.39 -26.87
C VAL A 567 -48.21 20.48 -27.93
N VAL A 568 -47.10 20.93 -28.51
CA VAL A 568 -47.06 21.83 -29.66
C VAL A 568 -46.35 21.11 -30.81
N THR A 569 -47.01 20.97 -31.96
CA THR A 569 -46.44 20.34 -33.16
C THR A 569 -46.51 21.25 -34.37
N ASN A 570 -45.47 21.23 -35.22
CA ASN A 570 -45.41 22.06 -36.44
C ASN A 570 -46.14 21.45 -37.66
N LEU A 571 -46.59 20.19 -37.60
CA LEU A 571 -47.18 19.46 -38.74
C LEU A 571 -48.44 18.61 -38.39
N GLY A 572 -49.10 18.86 -37.27
CA GLY A 572 -50.31 18.10 -36.85
C GLY A 572 -50.00 16.86 -36.00
N SER A 573 -51.03 16.05 -35.71
CA SER A 573 -50.98 14.94 -34.74
C SER A 573 -50.12 13.75 -35.15
N ASP A 574 -49.72 13.66 -36.42
CA ASP A 574 -49.05 12.47 -36.97
C ASP A 574 -47.59 12.33 -36.55
N ASN A 575 -46.99 13.39 -35.99
CA ASN A 575 -45.60 13.39 -35.52
C ASN A 575 -45.41 12.76 -34.14
N TYR A 576 -46.48 12.41 -33.44
CA TYR A 576 -46.38 11.65 -32.21
C TYR A 576 -47.49 10.61 -32.05
N PHE A 577 -47.15 9.50 -31.41
CA PHE A 577 -48.11 8.46 -31.09
C PHE A 577 -47.87 7.90 -29.69
N VAL A 578 -48.97 7.57 -29.01
CA VAL A 578 -48.99 6.98 -27.68
C VAL A 578 -49.50 5.55 -27.82
N GLU A 579 -48.63 4.57 -27.58
CA GLU A 579 -49.05 3.17 -27.59
C GLU A 579 -49.94 2.89 -26.39
N SER A 580 -51.18 2.48 -26.70
CA SER A 580 -52.32 2.20 -25.82
C SER A 580 -52.04 2.37 -24.33
N ASN A 581 -52.39 3.56 -23.85
CA ASN A 581 -52.44 4.04 -22.47
C ASN A 581 -51.24 3.68 -21.59
N ALA A 582 -50.43 4.71 -21.31
CA ALA A 582 -49.90 4.94 -19.98
C ALA A 582 -50.90 4.41 -18.94
N LYS A 583 -50.57 3.32 -18.26
CA LYS A 583 -51.47 2.78 -17.23
C LYS A 583 -51.62 3.89 -16.19
N THR A 584 -52.77 4.56 -16.26
CA THR A 584 -53.32 5.49 -15.30
C THR A 584 -53.06 4.90 -13.93
N PHE A 585 -52.59 5.75 -13.01
CA PHE A 585 -52.42 5.43 -11.60
C PHE A 585 -53.51 4.45 -11.15
N ILE A 586 -53.13 3.18 -10.90
CA ILE A 586 -54.04 2.24 -10.25
C ILE A 586 -54.08 2.67 -8.80
N THR A 587 -54.96 3.63 -8.50
CA THR A 587 -55.54 3.78 -7.16
C THR A 587 -56.05 2.42 -6.71
N SER A 588 -55.84 2.13 -5.43
CA SER A 588 -56.29 0.92 -4.73
C SER A 588 -57.63 0.40 -5.27
N GLY A 589 -57.61 -0.76 -5.91
CA GLY A 589 -58.83 -1.46 -6.31
C GLY A 589 -58.86 -1.85 -7.77
N THR A 590 -58.75 -3.16 -8.00
CA THR A 590 -59.08 -3.88 -9.24
C THR A 590 -57.98 -3.98 -10.29
N TYR A 591 -57.47 -5.20 -10.41
CA TYR A 591 -56.51 -5.65 -11.43
C TYR A 591 -57.20 -5.82 -12.78
N ARG A 592 -56.58 -5.36 -13.89
CA ARG A 592 -56.96 -5.81 -15.24
C ARG A 592 -55.80 -6.48 -15.96
N SER A 593 -56.14 -7.59 -16.59
CA SER A 593 -55.30 -8.56 -17.28
C SER A 593 -54.74 -8.03 -18.61
N GLY A 594 -53.44 -8.12 -18.79
CA GLY A 594 -52.78 -8.01 -20.09
C GLY A 594 -51.41 -8.70 -20.01
N SER A 595 -51.10 -9.53 -21.00
CA SER A 595 -49.84 -10.28 -21.12
C SER A 595 -48.66 -9.35 -21.41
N LEU A 596 -47.48 -9.68 -20.87
CA LEU A 596 -46.21 -8.98 -21.11
C LEU A 596 -45.28 -9.91 -21.93
N PRO A 597 -44.57 -9.40 -22.94
CA PRO A 597 -43.61 -10.18 -23.71
C PRO A 597 -42.27 -10.37 -22.96
N PRO A 598 -41.44 -11.37 -23.33
CA PRO A 598 -40.05 -11.52 -22.85
C PRO A 598 -39.21 -10.27 -23.13
N GLY A 599 -38.31 -9.89 -22.20
CA GLY A 599 -37.52 -8.64 -22.26
C GLY A 599 -38.28 -7.38 -21.79
N ALA A 600 -39.48 -7.54 -21.24
CA ALA A 600 -40.23 -6.44 -20.67
C ALA A 600 -39.63 -5.97 -19.33
N MET A 601 -39.46 -4.65 -19.19
CA MET A 601 -39.13 -4.01 -17.91
C MET A 601 -40.39 -3.43 -17.26
N PHE A 602 -40.58 -3.72 -15.98
CA PHE A 602 -41.63 -3.12 -15.17
C PHE A 602 -41.04 -2.33 -14.01
N LYS A 603 -41.47 -1.07 -13.84
CA LYS A 603 -41.12 -0.23 -12.69
C LYS A 603 -42.37 0.17 -11.92
N ARG A 604 -42.38 -0.05 -10.60
CA ARG A 604 -43.44 0.44 -9.69
C ARG A 604 -42.83 1.30 -8.60
N ARG A 605 -43.37 2.50 -8.42
CA ARG A 605 -42.97 3.44 -7.38
C ARG A 605 -44.09 3.57 -6.37
N PHE A 606 -43.76 3.54 -5.08
CA PHE A 606 -44.71 3.70 -4.00
C PHE A 606 -44.15 4.57 -2.91
N ARG A 607 -45.00 5.44 -2.37
CA ARG A 607 -44.70 6.20 -1.16
C ARG A 607 -45.36 5.51 0.03
N THR A 608 -44.62 5.38 1.13
CA THR A 608 -45.13 4.79 2.36
C THR A 608 -44.43 5.40 3.57
N THR A 609 -45.10 5.38 4.71
CA THR A 609 -44.52 5.67 6.03
C THR A 609 -44.27 4.40 6.83
N ASN A 610 -44.69 3.24 6.31
CA ASN A 610 -44.54 1.96 7.00
C ASN A 610 -43.09 1.48 6.96
N THR A 611 -42.71 0.72 8.00
CA THR A 611 -41.38 0.08 8.11
C THR A 611 -41.18 -1.02 7.08
N SER A 612 -42.26 -1.64 6.60
CA SER A 612 -42.26 -2.65 5.55
C SER A 612 -43.37 -2.43 4.51
N THR A 613 -43.20 -3.03 3.32
CA THR A 613 -44.20 -2.99 2.23
C THR A 613 -44.16 -4.30 1.45
N THR A 614 -45.32 -4.78 1.04
CA THR A 614 -45.49 -6.02 0.29
C THR A 614 -45.88 -5.78 -1.17
N PHE A 615 -45.45 -6.68 -2.04
CA PHE A 615 -45.67 -6.65 -3.48
C PHE A 615 -46.11 -8.04 -3.93
N ASP A 616 -47.29 -8.13 -4.54
CA ASP A 616 -47.70 -9.34 -5.26
C ASP A 616 -47.03 -9.36 -6.64
N ILE A 617 -46.10 -10.30 -6.83
CA ILE A 617 -45.33 -10.46 -8.06
C ILE A 617 -45.91 -11.55 -8.97
N SER A 618 -47.02 -12.22 -8.60
CA SER A 618 -47.67 -13.26 -9.42
C SER A 618 -48.00 -12.79 -10.85
N LYS A 619 -48.33 -11.51 -10.98
CA LYS A 619 -48.80 -10.90 -12.24
C LYS A 619 -47.71 -10.38 -13.13
N ALA A 620 -46.48 -10.23 -12.61
CA ALA A 620 -45.33 -9.92 -13.46
C ALA A 620 -45.01 -11.09 -14.39
N PHE A 621 -45.36 -12.32 -14.01
CA PHE A 621 -45.05 -13.55 -14.74
C PHE A 621 -46.29 -14.17 -15.43
N SER A 622 -47.44 -13.50 -15.50
CA SER A 622 -48.68 -14.18 -15.92
C SER A 622 -48.88 -14.26 -17.44
N SER A 623 -48.45 -15.37 -18.07
CA SER A 623 -49.15 -15.99 -19.21
C SER A 623 -48.63 -17.41 -19.51
N ALA A 624 -49.55 -18.38 -19.46
CA ALA A 624 -49.56 -19.73 -20.08
C ALA A 624 -48.23 -20.51 -20.25
N SER A 625 -48.19 -21.69 -19.63
CA SER A 625 -47.23 -22.79 -19.88
C SER A 625 -45.74 -22.40 -19.76
N PHE A 626 -45.28 -22.23 -18.52
CA PHE A 626 -43.88 -21.91 -18.24
C PHE A 626 -42.91 -23.02 -18.66
N THR A 627 -41.80 -22.61 -19.26
CA THR A 627 -40.61 -23.47 -19.41
C THR A 627 -39.70 -23.25 -18.21
N GLU A 628 -39.17 -24.33 -17.65
CA GLU A 628 -38.18 -24.31 -16.57
C GLU A 628 -36.98 -23.43 -16.97
N GLY A 629 -36.63 -22.41 -16.16
CA GLY A 629 -35.41 -21.60 -16.36
C GLY A 629 -35.55 -20.08 -16.50
N GLN A 630 -36.76 -19.50 -16.52
CA GLN A 630 -36.93 -18.04 -16.60
C GLN A 630 -36.40 -17.31 -15.36
N THR A 631 -35.69 -16.20 -15.60
CA THR A 631 -35.09 -15.36 -14.57
C THR A 631 -35.69 -13.97 -14.56
N ALA A 632 -35.76 -13.35 -13.39
CA ALA A 632 -36.02 -11.93 -13.31
C ALA A 632 -34.99 -11.23 -12.44
N GLU A 633 -34.34 -10.22 -13.00
CA GLU A 633 -33.54 -9.30 -12.20
C GLU A 633 -34.43 -8.28 -11.54
N ILE A 634 -34.24 -8.11 -10.23
CA ILE A 634 -34.97 -7.15 -9.43
C ILE A 634 -33.99 -6.17 -8.80
N ARG A 635 -34.31 -4.88 -8.92
CA ARG A 635 -33.69 -3.80 -8.16
C ARG A 635 -34.74 -3.10 -7.33
N LEU A 636 -34.44 -2.96 -6.05
CA LEU A 636 -35.23 -2.25 -5.06
C LEU A 636 -34.41 -1.12 -4.49
N THR A 637 -34.98 0.07 -4.47
CA THR A 637 -34.34 1.26 -3.89
C THR A 637 -35.30 1.92 -2.90
N SER A 638 -34.83 2.21 -1.68
CA SER A 638 -35.54 3.02 -0.69
C SER A 638 -34.84 4.37 -0.55
N ARG A 639 -35.58 5.45 -0.82
CA ARG A 639 -35.09 6.83 -0.72
C ARG A 639 -35.99 7.66 0.19
N ARG A 640 -35.40 8.39 1.13
CA ARG A 640 -36.09 9.46 1.87
C ARG A 640 -36.17 10.71 1.02
N ASP A 641 -37.14 11.58 1.30
CA ASP A 641 -37.37 12.79 0.52
C ASP A 641 -36.18 13.80 0.58
N TYR A 642 -35.23 13.63 1.52
CA TYR A 642 -34.15 14.59 1.79
C TYR A 642 -32.79 13.95 2.09
N ASP A 643 -32.53 12.73 1.60
CA ASP A 643 -31.35 11.94 2.02
C ASP A 643 -30.37 11.61 0.87
N LEU A 644 -29.08 11.58 1.24
CA LEU A 644 -27.94 11.17 0.42
C LEU A 644 -27.63 9.67 0.57
N ASP A 645 -28.14 9.01 1.62
CA ASP A 645 -27.88 7.58 1.92
C ASP A 645 -29.00 6.66 1.38
N VAL A 646 -28.81 6.26 0.12
CA VAL A 646 -29.75 5.42 -0.62
C VAL A 646 -29.54 3.95 -0.24
N LYS A 647 -30.59 3.29 0.29
CA LYS A 647 -30.56 1.84 0.54
C LYS A 647 -31.07 1.10 -0.68
N GLU A 648 -30.29 0.12 -1.13
CA GLU A 648 -30.60 -0.70 -2.31
C GLU A 648 -30.57 -2.19 -1.97
N TRP A 649 -31.39 -2.95 -2.70
CA TRP A 649 -31.31 -4.39 -2.81
C TRP A 649 -31.37 -4.76 -4.28
N ARG A 650 -30.50 -5.67 -4.71
CA ARG A 650 -30.52 -6.26 -6.05
C ARG A 650 -30.55 -7.76 -5.90
N GLY A 651 -31.30 -8.44 -6.74
CA GLY A 651 -31.23 -9.89 -6.79
C GLY A 651 -31.96 -10.50 -7.96
N THR A 652 -31.60 -11.75 -8.25
CA THR A 652 -32.20 -12.53 -9.33
C THR A 652 -33.21 -13.51 -8.74
N LEU A 653 -34.46 -13.42 -9.19
CA LEU A 653 -35.51 -14.38 -8.88
C LEU A 653 -35.55 -15.49 -9.92
N TRP A 654 -35.71 -16.72 -9.42
CA TRP A 654 -36.00 -17.92 -10.18
C TRP A 654 -37.37 -18.43 -9.81
N ARG A 655 -38.25 -18.67 -10.77
CA ARG A 655 -39.52 -19.39 -10.51
C ARG A 655 -39.21 -20.86 -10.24
N LYS A 656 -39.74 -21.42 -9.16
CA LYS A 656 -39.58 -22.85 -8.87
C LYS A 656 -40.47 -23.69 -9.79
N PRO A 657 -40.14 -24.99 -10.00
CA PRO A 657 -40.98 -25.90 -10.78
C PRO A 657 -42.41 -26.10 -10.25
N ASP A 658 -42.66 -25.74 -8.99
CA ASP A 658 -43.99 -25.80 -8.37
C ASP A 658 -44.98 -24.77 -8.96
N GLY A 659 -44.50 -23.85 -9.80
CA GLY A 659 -45.31 -22.83 -10.47
C GLY A 659 -45.88 -21.75 -9.55
N ASN A 660 -45.60 -21.80 -8.23
CA ASN A 660 -46.26 -21.02 -7.18
C ASN A 660 -45.29 -20.37 -6.18
N SER A 661 -43.98 -20.62 -6.29
CA SER A 661 -42.98 -19.96 -5.44
C SER A 661 -41.72 -19.55 -6.17
N PHE A 662 -40.96 -18.61 -5.59
CA PHE A 662 -39.69 -18.12 -6.12
C PHE A 662 -38.51 -18.53 -5.24
N LEU A 663 -37.33 -18.61 -5.84
CA LEU A 663 -36.05 -18.77 -5.18
C LEU A 663 -35.17 -17.56 -5.53
N VAL A 664 -34.58 -16.92 -4.52
CA VAL A 664 -33.59 -15.86 -4.72
C VAL A 664 -32.22 -16.54 -4.90
N LYS A 665 -31.58 -16.38 -6.05
CA LYS A 665 -30.30 -17.06 -6.35
C LYS A 665 -29.07 -16.25 -5.98
N LEU A 666 -29.11 -14.95 -6.25
CA LEU A 666 -28.03 -14.01 -5.98
C LEU A 666 -28.67 -12.73 -5.45
N SER A 667 -28.10 -12.15 -4.40
CA SER A 667 -28.54 -10.84 -3.93
C SER A 667 -27.42 -10.02 -3.29
N GLU A 668 -27.43 -8.73 -3.54
CA GLU A 668 -26.59 -7.73 -2.90
C GLU A 668 -27.50 -6.72 -2.19
N THR A 669 -27.11 -6.27 -0.99
CA THR A 669 -27.88 -5.30 -0.22
C THR A 669 -26.98 -4.27 0.44
N THR A 670 -27.46 -3.04 0.52
CA THR A 670 -26.84 -1.94 1.27
C THR A 670 -27.70 -1.55 2.49
N GLY A 671 -28.51 -2.49 3.00
CA GLY A 671 -29.27 -2.33 4.25
C GLY A 671 -30.79 -2.44 4.11
N LEU A 672 -31.28 -3.00 2.99
CA LEU A 672 -32.67 -3.45 2.82
C LEU A 672 -32.80 -4.94 3.14
N THR A 673 -33.85 -5.31 3.86
CA THR A 673 -34.24 -6.69 4.10
C THR A 673 -35.37 -7.06 3.15
N VAL A 674 -35.20 -8.13 2.38
CA VAL A 674 -36.20 -8.63 1.43
C VAL A 674 -36.54 -10.08 1.75
N SER A 675 -37.84 -10.42 1.81
CA SER A 675 -38.33 -11.79 1.94
C SER A 675 -39.38 -12.08 0.89
N ILE A 676 -39.48 -13.34 0.45
CA ILE A 676 -40.48 -13.78 -0.53
C ILE A 676 -41.16 -15.03 0.00
N VAL A 677 -42.50 -15.00 0.08
CA VAL A 677 -43.32 -16.15 0.48
C VAL A 677 -44.41 -16.34 -0.57
N GLY A 678 -44.36 -17.45 -1.30
CA GLY A 678 -45.20 -17.67 -2.48
C GLY A 678 -44.95 -16.61 -3.55
N ASP A 679 -45.99 -15.83 -3.86
CA ASP A 679 -45.94 -14.72 -4.82
C ASP A 679 -45.80 -13.34 -4.15
N ILE A 680 -45.62 -13.29 -2.83
CA ILE A 680 -45.55 -12.03 -2.09
C ILE A 680 -44.10 -11.72 -1.75
N LEU A 681 -43.58 -10.65 -2.34
CA LEU A 681 -42.30 -10.05 -2.01
C LEU A 681 -42.52 -8.97 -0.94
N THR A 682 -41.81 -9.06 0.18
CA THR A 682 -41.84 -8.09 1.27
C THR A 682 -40.50 -7.39 1.38
N VAL A 683 -40.51 -6.07 1.47
CA VAL A 683 -39.30 -5.24 1.67
C VAL A 683 -39.44 -4.48 2.97
N SER A 684 -38.36 -4.45 3.73
CA SER A 684 -38.24 -3.69 4.97
C SER A 684 -36.93 -2.92 4.96
N ASP A 685 -37.00 -1.62 5.27
CA ASP A 685 -35.81 -0.77 5.43
C ASP A 685 -35.52 -0.40 6.89
N GLY A 686 -36.36 -0.87 7.81
CA GLY A 686 -36.27 -0.67 9.26
C GLY A 686 -36.65 0.72 9.76
N ARG A 687 -36.92 1.69 8.87
CA ARG A 687 -37.18 3.10 9.23
C ARG A 687 -38.68 3.37 9.25
N GLY A 688 -39.18 4.29 10.10
CA GLY A 688 -40.63 4.60 10.24
C GLY A 688 -41.09 5.89 9.55
N ASP A 689 -40.25 6.46 8.68
CA ASP A 689 -40.41 7.75 8.04
C ASP A 689 -40.95 7.67 6.60
N SER A 690 -41.40 8.82 6.06
CA SER A 690 -41.83 8.96 4.67
C SER A 690 -40.68 8.63 3.71
N LYS A 691 -40.93 7.66 2.84
CA LYS A 691 -39.96 7.16 1.88
C LYS A 691 -40.63 6.67 0.61
N THR A 692 -39.82 6.57 -0.42
CA THR A 692 -40.21 6.03 -1.71
C THR A 692 -39.49 4.71 -1.96
N TYR A 693 -40.26 3.64 -2.18
CA TYR A 693 -39.75 2.39 -2.72
C TYR A 693 -39.91 2.37 -4.25
N GLU A 694 -38.83 2.03 -4.95
CA GLU A 694 -38.85 1.73 -6.37
C GLU A 694 -38.53 0.26 -6.59
N LEU A 695 -39.47 -0.49 -7.17
CA LEU A 695 -39.28 -1.85 -7.66
C LEU A 695 -39.08 -1.79 -9.16
N ILE A 696 -37.94 -2.27 -9.64
CA ILE A 696 -37.64 -2.47 -11.05
C ILE A 696 -37.47 -3.97 -11.27
N MET A 697 -38.19 -4.53 -12.23
CA MET A 697 -38.10 -5.94 -12.62
C MET A 697 -37.82 -6.03 -14.12
N HIS A 698 -36.80 -6.79 -14.49
CA HIS A 698 -36.49 -7.18 -15.85
C HIS A 698 -36.76 -8.68 -15.98
N ILE A 699 -37.55 -9.09 -16.97
CA ILE A 699 -37.90 -10.50 -17.20
C ILE A 699 -37.11 -11.00 -18.41
N ASP A 700 -36.24 -11.97 -18.19
CA ASP A 700 -35.42 -12.60 -19.23
C ASP A 700 -36.09 -13.84 -19.83
#